data_AF-A0A4R9GWC3-F1
#
_entry.id   AF-A0A4R9GWC3-F1
#
_cell.length_a   1.000
_cell.length_b   1.000
_cell.length_c   1.000
_cell.angle_alpha   90.00
_cell.angle_beta   90.00
_cell.angle_gamma   90.00
#
_symmetry.space_group_name_H-M   'P 1'
#
loop_
_entity.id
_entity.type
_entity.pdbx_description
1 polymer ?
#
loop_
_entity_poly.entity_id
_entity_poly.type
_entity_poly.pdbx_seq_one_letter_code
_entity_poly.pdbx_strand_id
1 'polypeptide(L)'
;MKRFLILLSIFWFCFSLEAAPIQDGVLQISSQDLAEHSELIPLSGNWQFLYGEFVSPEKSQTANWDKLSIPHSWQDTKKGDQVLPREGAASFRLSIIFPEEDLKKEIGLLMPDFASAYKLYYNGRLVYSSGTPNLEPSSEIPKIKSVYLPLRVEKTNTEILIQGSNWINNFGGFWQVPKLGTLEAIYREKLITQSRESFLFGGLLLIGLYHTGLFLFRRKEKSAFYFALFTFLLTLRVALIGNRLVLEIFPDFPWESVFRLEFFSFYTAVPIFLMFHRSLFPEDTFPWVPAVAWVLAIAYDITLLFPIGFFTSIVGPFQIVTGIGLLYVLFTVCLGVWKKREDSLLFLTGFFAFGITVGIDLLWDKLNLRGINLSPYGLLVFTLSQSLVLSRRIARAFRKSEILSENLRITNSALNILKDNLEVLVREKTSELNHSLERIRKDLLVAQRIQKKLFPENVESYKELKYAVKYLPRDEVGGDFYDIFEVSPGVYRIFLADATGHGVQAALVTMAIKAEYEGIKFGAKDPGFCLDLLDDKFQRKFSSLGTIFSSIIVDIYARENRLVYASAGHPDQILVHSSHLMNLRRTGAIIGLKNKKSYENQELDFLNGDRMFLFSDGVFEQFNSKREAWGESRLRNRISELSEEPIENIPDMVMKDLDLWLGYSQPQDDISLIAIERV
;
A
#
# COMPACT_ATOMS: atom_id res chain seq x y z
N MET A 1 -25.23 -35.49 -11.26
CA MET A 1 -26.15 -36.51 -10.70
C MET A 1 -25.58 -37.93 -10.69
N LYS A 2 -25.13 -38.52 -11.81
CA LYS A 2 -24.65 -39.92 -11.82
C LYS A 2 -23.42 -40.21 -10.93
N ARG A 3 -22.53 -39.25 -10.68
CA ARG A 3 -21.39 -39.40 -9.74
C ARG A 3 -21.77 -39.25 -8.26
N PHE A 4 -22.92 -38.64 -7.97
CA PHE A 4 -23.44 -38.48 -6.60
C PHE A 4 -24.19 -39.74 -6.13
N LEU A 5 -24.78 -40.48 -7.08
CA LEU A 5 -25.41 -41.78 -6.86
C LEU A 5 -24.40 -42.91 -6.56
N ILE A 6 -23.16 -42.81 -7.04
CA ILE A 6 -22.10 -43.81 -6.74
C ILE A 6 -21.60 -43.68 -5.29
N LEU A 7 -21.56 -42.46 -4.75
CA LEU A 7 -21.26 -42.23 -3.33
C LEU A 7 -22.42 -42.70 -2.43
N LEU A 8 -23.67 -42.56 -2.90
CA LEU A 8 -24.84 -43.10 -2.19
C LEU A 8 -24.97 -44.62 -2.29
N SER A 9 -24.47 -45.26 -3.36
CA SER A 9 -24.53 -46.73 -3.50
C SER A 9 -23.51 -47.46 -2.62
N ILE A 10 -22.40 -46.82 -2.26
CA ILE A 10 -21.48 -47.32 -1.21
C ILE A 10 -22.15 -47.19 0.18
N PHE A 11 -23.12 -46.29 0.31
CA PHE A 11 -23.81 -45.94 1.56
C PHE A 11 -24.92 -46.92 1.96
N TRP A 12 -25.44 -47.73 1.03
CA TRP A 12 -26.58 -48.62 1.31
C TRP A 12 -26.18 -50.03 1.75
N PHE A 13 -24.90 -50.41 1.63
CA PHE A 13 -24.47 -51.81 1.73
C PHE A 13 -24.12 -52.32 3.15
N CYS A 14 -24.43 -51.58 4.22
CA CYS A 14 -24.03 -51.98 5.60
C CYS A 14 -25.12 -51.79 6.68
N PHE A 15 -26.40 -51.83 6.31
CA PHE A 15 -27.46 -51.86 7.32
C PHE A 15 -27.80 -53.30 7.72
N SER A 16 -27.11 -53.82 8.75
CA SER A 16 -27.70 -54.84 9.63
C SER A 16 -28.05 -54.19 10.97
N LEU A 17 -29.34 -54.02 11.20
CA LEU A 17 -29.92 -53.72 12.51
C LEU A 17 -30.00 -55.04 13.27
N GLU A 18 -28.89 -55.48 13.87
CA GLU A 18 -28.92 -56.58 14.83
C GLU A 18 -29.17 -56.04 16.23
N ALA A 19 -30.19 -56.62 16.88
CA ALA A 19 -30.64 -56.30 18.22
C ALA A 19 -29.50 -56.43 19.24
N ALA A 20 -29.61 -55.69 20.36
CA ALA A 20 -28.68 -55.76 21.47
C ALA A 20 -28.44 -57.23 21.88
N PRO A 21 -27.20 -57.78 21.71
CA PRO A 21 -26.96 -59.21 21.82
C PRO A 21 -27.07 -59.74 23.26
N ILE A 22 -27.06 -58.86 24.26
CA ILE A 22 -27.09 -59.25 25.69
C ILE A 22 -28.41 -58.85 26.34
N GLN A 23 -29.13 -59.86 26.81
CA GLN A 23 -30.34 -59.70 27.65
C GLN A 23 -30.05 -60.24 29.05
N ASP A 24 -30.29 -59.42 30.06
CA ASP A 24 -30.21 -59.78 31.48
C ASP A 24 -28.87 -60.39 31.94
N GLY A 25 -27.77 -59.88 31.37
CA GLY A 25 -26.41 -60.33 31.66
C GLY A 25 -26.07 -61.69 31.07
N VAL A 26 -26.84 -62.18 30.09
CA VAL A 26 -26.57 -63.42 29.37
C VAL A 26 -26.40 -63.16 27.88
N LEU A 27 -25.32 -63.69 27.31
CA LEU A 27 -25.06 -63.76 25.88
C LEU A 27 -25.09 -65.22 25.43
N GLN A 28 -25.93 -65.55 24.45
CA GLN A 28 -25.87 -66.85 23.78
C GLN A 28 -25.07 -66.72 22.50
N ILE A 29 -24.04 -67.55 22.36
CA ILE A 29 -23.19 -67.61 21.18
C ILE A 29 -23.62 -68.80 20.33
N SER A 30 -23.75 -68.58 19.02
CA SER A 30 -23.93 -69.65 18.04
C SER A 30 -22.58 -70.11 17.49
N SER A 31 -22.49 -71.34 16.99
CA SER A 31 -21.24 -71.87 16.41
C SER A 31 -20.78 -71.11 15.17
N GLN A 32 -21.67 -70.35 14.51
CA GLN A 32 -21.34 -69.48 13.39
C GLN A 32 -20.63 -68.19 13.84
N ASP A 33 -20.90 -67.71 15.05
CA ASP A 33 -20.31 -66.46 15.57
C ASP A 33 -18.81 -66.59 15.85
N LEU A 34 -18.30 -67.81 15.98
CA LEU A 34 -16.88 -68.14 16.15
C LEU A 34 -16.31 -68.93 14.98
N ALA A 35 -16.99 -68.90 13.83
CA ALA A 35 -16.47 -69.48 12.60
C ALA A 35 -15.25 -68.70 12.07
N GLU A 36 -14.47 -69.34 11.20
CA GLU A 36 -13.37 -68.69 10.49
C GLU A 36 -13.90 -67.47 9.71
N HIS A 37 -13.21 -66.32 9.79
CA HIS A 37 -13.60 -65.04 9.19
C HIS A 37 -14.83 -64.33 9.81
N SER A 38 -15.36 -64.79 10.94
CA SER A 38 -16.41 -64.10 11.69
C SER A 38 -16.05 -62.64 12.06
N GLU A 39 -17.08 -61.80 12.18
CA GLU A 39 -16.93 -60.45 12.73
C GLU A 39 -16.81 -60.48 14.26
N LEU A 40 -16.26 -59.41 14.85
CA LEU A 40 -16.23 -59.27 16.30
C LEU A 40 -17.65 -59.03 16.83
N ILE A 41 -17.99 -59.78 17.88
CA ILE A 41 -19.26 -59.69 18.60
C ILE A 41 -19.14 -58.57 19.64
N PRO A 42 -19.88 -57.45 19.51
CA PRO A 42 -19.91 -56.43 20.54
C PRO A 42 -20.67 -56.95 21.75
N LEU A 43 -20.09 -56.82 22.94
CA LEU A 43 -20.72 -57.17 24.21
C LEU A 43 -21.59 -56.01 24.73
N SER A 44 -22.39 -55.40 23.85
CA SER A 44 -23.32 -54.31 24.18
C SER A 44 -24.66 -54.87 24.67
N GLY A 45 -25.28 -54.19 25.62
CA GLY A 45 -26.58 -54.57 26.17
C GLY A 45 -26.58 -54.54 27.70
N ASN A 46 -27.57 -55.19 28.31
CA ASN A 46 -27.79 -55.11 29.75
C ASN A 46 -26.89 -56.10 30.48
N TRP A 47 -25.85 -55.59 31.12
CA TRP A 47 -24.98 -56.37 32.01
C TRP A 47 -25.56 -56.39 33.42
N GLN A 48 -25.25 -57.46 34.16
CA GLN A 48 -25.48 -57.48 35.60
C GLN A 48 -24.52 -56.51 36.27
N PHE A 49 -25.03 -55.66 37.14
CA PHE A 49 -24.30 -54.51 37.67
C PHE A 49 -24.58 -54.35 39.17
N LEU A 50 -23.55 -54.00 39.94
CA LEU A 50 -23.67 -53.72 41.36
C LEU A 50 -22.77 -52.54 41.73
N TYR A 51 -23.37 -51.41 42.07
CA TYR A 51 -22.66 -50.21 42.52
C TYR A 51 -22.30 -50.27 44.01
N GLY A 52 -21.11 -49.82 44.37
CA GLY A 52 -20.61 -49.65 45.73
C GLY A 52 -19.90 -50.86 46.33
N GLU A 53 -19.82 -51.99 45.60
CA GLU A 53 -19.28 -53.24 46.13
C GLU A 53 -18.47 -54.02 45.08
N PHE A 54 -17.38 -54.64 45.55
CA PHE A 54 -16.60 -55.63 44.78
C PHE A 54 -17.03 -57.04 45.15
N VAL A 55 -17.84 -57.65 44.28
CA VAL A 55 -18.32 -59.02 44.46
C VAL A 55 -17.17 -59.99 44.25
N SER A 56 -16.89 -60.87 45.22
CA SER A 56 -15.86 -61.91 45.06
C SER A 56 -16.30 -62.95 44.03
N PRO A 57 -15.36 -63.58 43.30
CA PRO A 57 -15.74 -64.56 42.29
C PRO A 57 -16.50 -65.78 42.83
N GLU A 58 -16.32 -66.16 44.11
CA GLU A 58 -17.12 -67.26 44.68
C GLU A 58 -18.58 -66.87 44.96
N LYS A 59 -18.85 -65.57 45.18
CA LYS A 59 -20.18 -65.05 45.51
C LYS A 59 -20.94 -64.51 44.30
N SER A 60 -20.31 -64.45 43.12
CA SER A 60 -20.87 -63.83 41.91
C SER A 60 -22.23 -64.41 41.49
N GLN A 61 -22.43 -65.72 41.65
CA GLN A 61 -23.67 -66.41 41.26
C GLN A 61 -24.84 -66.18 42.21
N THR A 62 -24.59 -65.78 43.45
CA THR A 62 -25.62 -65.62 44.50
C THR A 62 -25.89 -64.16 44.86
N ALA A 63 -25.10 -63.23 44.33
CA ALA A 63 -25.30 -61.80 44.51
C ALA A 63 -26.60 -61.31 43.83
N ASN A 64 -27.23 -60.29 44.42
CA ASN A 64 -28.42 -59.66 43.86
C ASN A 64 -28.01 -58.54 42.91
N TRP A 65 -28.12 -58.77 41.61
CA TRP A 65 -27.61 -57.87 40.57
C TRP A 65 -28.68 -56.89 40.08
N ASP A 66 -28.30 -55.61 39.98
CA ASP A 66 -29.03 -54.63 39.16
C ASP A 66 -28.64 -54.80 37.69
N LYS A 67 -29.17 -53.95 36.80
CA LYS A 67 -28.86 -53.95 35.37
C LYS A 67 -28.29 -52.60 34.93
N LEU A 68 -27.26 -52.64 34.10
CA LEU A 68 -26.71 -51.46 33.43
C LEU A 68 -26.45 -51.77 31.96
N SER A 69 -26.90 -50.90 31.07
CA SER A 69 -26.75 -51.09 29.63
C SER A 69 -25.40 -50.55 29.15
N ILE A 70 -24.45 -51.40 28.78
CA ILE A 70 -23.13 -50.97 28.28
C ILE A 70 -23.25 -50.51 26.81
N PRO A 71 -22.73 -49.33 26.42
CA PRO A 71 -21.69 -48.53 27.11
C PRO A 71 -22.20 -47.35 27.97
N HIS A 72 -23.45 -47.33 28.43
CA HIS A 72 -23.89 -46.26 29.33
C HIS A 72 -23.06 -46.26 30.62
N SER A 73 -22.74 -45.06 31.09
CA SER A 73 -22.12 -44.88 32.39
C SER A 73 -23.11 -45.25 33.50
N TRP A 74 -22.59 -45.69 34.66
CA TRP A 74 -23.43 -45.84 35.84
C TRP A 74 -23.92 -44.50 36.39
N GLN A 75 -23.25 -43.39 36.04
CA GLN A 75 -23.68 -42.06 36.47
C GLN A 75 -25.06 -41.75 35.92
N ASP A 76 -25.84 -40.97 36.67
CA ASP A 76 -27.23 -40.62 36.31
C ASP A 76 -28.22 -41.81 36.29
N THR A 77 -27.75 -43.03 36.57
CA THR A 77 -28.63 -44.20 36.72
C THR A 77 -29.36 -44.12 38.05
N LYS A 78 -30.69 -44.30 38.04
CA LYS A 78 -31.50 -44.34 39.27
C LYS A 78 -31.39 -45.71 39.94
N LYS A 79 -31.03 -45.72 41.22
CA LYS A 79 -31.07 -46.88 42.11
C LYS A 79 -31.98 -46.55 43.29
N GLY A 80 -33.25 -46.97 43.19
CA GLY A 80 -34.30 -46.49 44.09
C GLY A 80 -34.54 -44.99 43.91
N ASP A 81 -34.51 -44.22 45.01
CA ASP A 81 -34.64 -42.75 45.01
C ASP A 81 -33.31 -42.01 44.79
N GLN A 82 -32.18 -42.71 44.74
CA GLN A 82 -30.87 -42.09 44.57
C GLN A 82 -30.40 -42.17 43.11
N VAL A 83 -29.77 -41.09 42.65
CA VAL A 83 -29.06 -41.03 41.37
C VAL A 83 -27.59 -41.33 41.64
N LEU A 84 -27.04 -42.32 40.94
CA LEU A 84 -25.66 -42.72 41.14
C LEU A 84 -24.69 -41.61 40.71
N PRO A 85 -23.64 -41.31 41.51
CA PRO A 85 -22.64 -40.32 41.16
C PRO A 85 -21.70 -40.84 40.06
N ARG A 86 -20.95 -39.91 39.45
CA ARG A 86 -19.89 -40.23 38.48
C ARG A 86 -18.72 -41.01 39.09
N GLU A 87 -18.41 -40.72 40.35
CA GLU A 87 -17.29 -41.29 41.09
C GLU A 87 -17.77 -42.47 41.91
N GLY A 88 -17.03 -43.58 41.90
CA GLY A 88 -17.45 -44.78 42.62
C GLY A 88 -16.70 -46.03 42.22
N ALA A 89 -17.12 -47.15 42.79
CA ALA A 89 -16.65 -48.47 42.44
C ALA A 89 -17.84 -49.41 42.21
N ALA A 90 -17.71 -50.35 41.29
CA ALA A 90 -18.79 -51.24 40.91
C ALA A 90 -18.28 -52.59 40.40
N SER A 91 -19.15 -53.59 40.49
CA SER A 91 -18.97 -54.90 39.86
C SER A 91 -19.89 -55.05 38.64
N PHE A 92 -19.37 -55.68 37.59
CA PHE A 92 -20.10 -56.02 36.37
C PHE A 92 -19.97 -57.50 36.12
N ARG A 93 -21.06 -58.13 35.69
CA ARG A 93 -21.09 -59.56 35.39
C ARG A 93 -21.80 -59.82 34.06
N LEU A 94 -21.21 -60.74 33.30
CA LEU A 94 -21.74 -61.26 32.05
C LEU A 94 -21.52 -62.78 32.00
N SER A 95 -22.59 -63.51 31.72
CA SER A 95 -22.57 -64.96 31.45
C SER A 95 -22.61 -65.18 29.95
N ILE A 96 -21.64 -65.92 29.41
CA ILE A 96 -21.57 -66.26 28.00
C ILE A 96 -21.80 -67.76 27.86
N ILE A 97 -22.79 -68.14 27.07
CA ILE A 97 -23.15 -69.53 26.80
C ILE A 97 -22.56 -69.92 25.45
N PHE A 98 -21.51 -70.74 25.47
CA PHE A 98 -20.87 -71.31 24.29
C PHE A 98 -21.46 -72.67 23.92
N PRO A 99 -21.55 -73.01 22.63
CA PRO A 99 -21.81 -74.37 22.15
C PRO A 99 -20.75 -75.36 22.65
N GLU A 100 -21.12 -76.62 22.86
CA GLU A 100 -20.16 -77.66 23.27
C GLU A 100 -19.04 -77.87 22.25
N GLU A 101 -19.31 -77.64 20.96
CA GLU A 101 -18.34 -77.72 19.85
C GLU A 101 -17.21 -76.68 19.97
N ASP A 102 -17.44 -75.59 20.70
CA ASP A 102 -16.47 -74.51 20.90
C ASP A 102 -15.61 -74.72 22.16
N LEU A 103 -15.87 -75.77 22.94
CA LEU A 103 -15.03 -76.12 24.09
C LEU A 103 -13.58 -76.34 23.64
N LYS A 104 -12.65 -75.77 24.41
CA LYS A 104 -11.20 -75.75 24.16
C LYS A 104 -10.74 -74.85 23.00
N LYS A 105 -11.63 -74.19 22.24
CA LYS A 105 -11.23 -73.20 21.24
C LYS A 105 -10.56 -72.00 21.91
N GLU A 106 -9.60 -71.42 21.20
CA GLU A 106 -9.00 -70.14 21.56
C GLU A 106 -9.84 -69.00 21.00
N ILE A 107 -10.15 -68.05 21.87
CA ILE A 107 -10.94 -66.86 21.58
C ILE A 107 -10.17 -65.63 22.02
N GLY A 108 -10.53 -64.49 21.46
CA GLY A 108 -10.02 -63.20 21.88
C GLY A 108 -11.09 -62.39 22.59
N LEU A 109 -10.70 -61.68 23.64
CA LEU A 109 -11.48 -60.61 24.27
C LEU A 109 -10.76 -59.27 24.13
N LEU A 110 -11.39 -58.32 23.46
CA LEU A 110 -10.97 -56.92 23.40
C LEU A 110 -11.64 -56.16 24.54
N MET A 111 -10.83 -55.75 25.50
CA MET A 111 -11.23 -54.85 26.58
C MET A 111 -10.82 -53.42 26.24
N PRO A 112 -11.77 -52.50 26.02
CA PRO A 112 -11.48 -51.11 25.74
C PRO A 112 -11.09 -50.36 27.01
N ASP A 113 -10.89 -49.05 26.88
CA ASP A 113 -10.66 -48.18 28.00
C ASP A 113 -11.80 -48.24 29.03
N PHE A 114 -11.42 -48.51 30.27
CA PHE A 114 -12.28 -48.34 31.44
C PHE A 114 -12.01 -46.98 32.08
N ALA A 115 -13.02 -46.44 32.77
CA ALA A 115 -13.02 -45.14 33.42
C ALA A 115 -11.74 -44.79 34.19
N SER A 116 -11.22 -45.67 35.06
CA SER A 116 -10.00 -45.39 35.83
C SER A 116 -9.16 -46.64 36.06
N ALA A 117 -9.70 -47.65 36.74
CA ALA A 117 -9.03 -48.93 36.97
C ALA A 117 -10.04 -50.09 37.00
N TYR A 118 -9.61 -51.29 36.59
CA TYR A 118 -10.43 -52.50 36.71
C TYR A 118 -9.63 -53.79 36.83
N LYS A 119 -10.25 -54.80 37.44
CA LYS A 119 -9.82 -56.20 37.43
C LYS A 119 -10.82 -57.01 36.62
N LEU A 120 -10.31 -57.89 35.79
CA LEU A 120 -11.10 -58.81 34.97
C LEU A 120 -10.86 -60.25 35.43
N TYR A 121 -11.94 -60.90 35.81
CA TYR A 121 -11.99 -62.30 36.15
C TYR A 121 -12.72 -63.08 35.06
N TYR A 122 -12.16 -64.23 34.70
CA TYR A 122 -12.71 -65.16 33.73
C TYR A 122 -12.86 -66.53 34.41
N ASN A 123 -14.08 -67.03 34.53
CA ASN A 123 -14.41 -68.26 35.27
C ASN A 123 -13.82 -68.27 36.71
N GLY A 124 -13.84 -67.10 37.35
CA GLY A 124 -13.34 -66.87 38.70
C GLY A 124 -11.82 -66.70 38.84
N ARG A 125 -11.04 -66.86 37.76
CA ARG A 125 -9.60 -66.59 37.75
C ARG A 125 -9.33 -65.16 37.30
N LEU A 126 -8.46 -64.44 38.01
CA LEU A 126 -8.01 -63.13 37.57
C LEU A 126 -7.14 -63.28 36.30
N VAL A 127 -7.60 -62.70 35.17
CA VAL A 127 -6.88 -62.77 33.89
C VAL A 127 -6.21 -61.47 33.51
N TYR A 128 -6.71 -60.33 34.00
CA TYR A 128 -6.10 -59.02 33.74
C TYR A 128 -6.44 -58.00 34.83
N SER A 129 -5.55 -57.02 35.03
CA SER A 129 -5.78 -55.86 35.88
C SER A 129 -5.22 -54.61 35.20
N SER A 130 -6.10 -53.64 34.91
CA SER A 130 -5.69 -52.31 34.51
C SER A 130 -5.65 -51.43 35.74
N GLY A 131 -4.45 -51.23 36.28
CA GLY A 131 -4.26 -50.52 37.54
C GLY A 131 -4.72 -51.36 38.73
N THR A 132 -5.06 -50.68 39.82
CA THR A 132 -5.53 -51.30 41.06
C THR A 132 -6.85 -50.66 41.46
N PRO A 133 -8.00 -51.25 41.08
CA PRO A 133 -9.29 -50.71 41.47
C PRO A 133 -9.51 -50.82 42.98
N ASN A 134 -10.17 -49.83 43.57
CA ASN A 134 -10.44 -49.79 45.01
C ASN A 134 -11.78 -49.09 45.33
N LEU A 135 -12.40 -49.49 46.44
CA LEU A 135 -13.59 -48.83 46.99
C LEU A 135 -13.24 -47.46 47.61
N GLU A 136 -11.99 -47.27 48.04
CA GLU A 136 -11.51 -46.00 48.59
C GLU A 136 -10.69 -45.21 47.55
N PRO A 137 -10.96 -43.91 47.34
CA PRO A 137 -10.26 -43.09 46.36
C PRO A 137 -8.73 -43.06 46.53
N SER A 138 -8.25 -42.97 47.77
CA SER A 138 -6.81 -42.85 48.09
C SER A 138 -6.00 -44.11 47.80
N SER A 139 -6.67 -45.25 47.60
CA SER A 139 -6.02 -46.55 47.36
C SER A 139 -6.21 -47.04 45.92
N GLU A 140 -6.92 -46.29 45.08
CA GLU A 140 -6.99 -46.57 43.65
C GLU A 140 -5.66 -46.20 42.97
N ILE A 141 -5.16 -47.11 42.13
CA ILE A 141 -4.08 -46.79 41.19
C ILE A 141 -4.69 -46.81 39.78
N PRO A 142 -4.96 -45.65 39.17
CA PRO A 142 -5.55 -45.58 37.84
C PRO A 142 -4.57 -46.06 36.77
N LYS A 143 -5.10 -46.75 35.77
CA LYS A 143 -4.37 -47.08 34.54
C LYS A 143 -5.38 -47.34 33.44
N ILE A 144 -5.33 -46.51 32.41
CA ILE A 144 -6.22 -46.62 31.26
C ILE A 144 -5.44 -47.24 30.12
N LYS A 145 -5.76 -48.49 29.79
CA LYS A 145 -5.14 -49.23 28.71
C LYS A 145 -6.12 -50.22 28.10
N SER A 146 -6.40 -50.05 26.81
CA SER A 146 -7.05 -51.08 26.00
C SER A 146 -6.15 -52.32 25.89
N VAL A 147 -6.73 -53.50 26.03
CA VAL A 147 -5.99 -54.77 25.97
C VAL A 147 -6.74 -55.81 25.15
N TYR A 148 -5.96 -56.61 24.43
CA TYR A 148 -6.42 -57.77 23.66
C TYR A 148 -5.97 -59.03 24.42
N LEU A 149 -6.92 -59.79 24.94
CA LEU A 149 -6.66 -60.94 25.81
C LEU A 149 -6.98 -62.24 25.07
N PRO A 150 -5.99 -63.13 24.84
CA PRO A 150 -6.28 -64.49 24.42
C PRO A 150 -6.89 -65.26 25.60
N LEU A 151 -8.03 -65.90 25.36
CA LEU A 151 -8.74 -66.72 26.33
C LEU A 151 -9.05 -68.08 25.71
N ARG A 152 -9.36 -69.07 26.54
CA ARG A 152 -9.78 -70.40 26.10
C ARG A 152 -11.17 -70.70 26.64
N VAL A 153 -12.03 -71.28 25.81
CA VAL A 153 -13.36 -71.73 26.25
C VAL A 153 -13.18 -72.98 27.13
N GLU A 154 -13.26 -72.82 28.44
CA GLU A 154 -13.09 -73.92 29.40
C GLU A 154 -14.40 -74.65 29.72
N LYS A 155 -15.53 -73.92 29.67
CA LYS A 155 -16.88 -74.41 30.04
C LYS A 155 -17.92 -73.78 29.12
N THR A 156 -19.05 -74.46 28.94
CA THR A 156 -20.18 -73.95 28.14
C THR A 156 -20.73 -72.66 28.73
N ASN A 157 -21.05 -72.65 30.02
CA ASN A 157 -21.39 -71.42 30.73
C ASN A 157 -20.12 -70.77 31.30
N THR A 158 -19.68 -69.71 30.64
CA THR A 158 -18.47 -68.96 30.99
C THR A 158 -18.84 -67.63 31.63
N GLU A 159 -18.19 -67.28 32.73
CA GLU A 159 -18.43 -66.03 33.45
C GLU A 159 -17.31 -65.02 33.21
N ILE A 160 -17.72 -63.80 32.86
CA ILE A 160 -16.90 -62.58 32.92
C ILE A 160 -17.36 -61.76 34.12
N LEU A 161 -16.46 -61.49 35.05
CA LEU A 161 -16.68 -60.62 36.20
C LEU A 161 -15.64 -59.50 36.19
N ILE A 162 -16.10 -58.26 36.32
CA ILE A 162 -15.25 -57.08 36.31
C ILE A 162 -15.48 -56.28 37.58
N GLN A 163 -14.40 -55.96 38.28
CA GLN A 163 -14.42 -55.06 39.43
C GLN A 163 -13.72 -53.77 39.02
N GLY A 164 -14.45 -52.68 38.90
CA GLY A 164 -13.93 -51.41 38.40
C GLY A 164 -14.19 -50.26 39.35
N SER A 165 -13.27 -49.30 39.40
CA SER A 165 -13.44 -48.03 40.09
C SER A 165 -13.21 -46.84 39.17
N ASN A 166 -13.75 -45.70 39.56
CA ASN A 166 -13.58 -44.41 38.94
C ASN A 166 -13.58 -43.32 40.01
N TRP A 167 -12.40 -42.83 40.39
CA TRP A 167 -12.29 -41.67 41.29
C TRP A 167 -11.71 -40.43 40.61
N ILE A 168 -11.41 -40.52 39.31
CA ILE A 168 -10.61 -39.49 38.61
C ILE A 168 -11.30 -38.96 37.36
N ASN A 169 -12.08 -39.79 36.65
CA ASN A 169 -12.70 -39.41 35.39
C ASN A 169 -14.17 -39.00 35.52
N ASN A 170 -14.68 -38.25 34.54
CA ASN A 170 -16.07 -37.78 34.49
C ASN A 170 -17.06 -38.75 33.85
N PHE A 171 -16.65 -40.00 33.67
CA PHE A 171 -17.48 -41.04 33.12
C PHE A 171 -17.18 -42.33 33.86
N GLY A 172 -18.16 -42.86 34.59
CA GLY A 172 -18.01 -44.11 35.33
C GLY A 172 -18.40 -45.32 34.50
N GLY A 173 -17.46 -46.23 34.21
CA GLY A 173 -17.71 -47.46 33.46
C GLY A 173 -16.87 -47.59 32.18
N PHE A 174 -17.47 -48.13 31.12
CA PHE A 174 -16.81 -48.40 29.85
C PHE A 174 -17.07 -47.28 28.84
N TRP A 175 -16.01 -46.65 28.32
CA TRP A 175 -16.13 -45.62 27.27
C TRP A 175 -16.52 -46.20 25.91
N GLN A 176 -16.18 -47.46 25.67
CA GLN A 176 -16.50 -48.20 24.46
C GLN A 176 -16.95 -49.61 24.83
N VAL A 177 -17.62 -50.29 23.90
CA VAL A 177 -18.15 -51.63 24.14
C VAL A 177 -17.03 -52.69 24.06
N PRO A 178 -16.87 -53.58 25.06
CA PRO A 178 -15.99 -54.75 24.95
C PRO A 178 -16.39 -55.65 23.78
N LYS A 179 -15.43 -56.29 23.11
CA LYS A 179 -15.73 -57.15 21.95
C LYS A 179 -15.13 -58.55 22.13
N LEU A 180 -15.83 -59.55 21.65
CA LEU A 180 -15.41 -60.96 21.65
C LEU A 180 -15.28 -61.46 20.21
N GLY A 181 -14.38 -62.40 19.95
CA GLY A 181 -14.36 -63.11 18.67
C GLY A 181 -13.27 -64.16 18.62
N THR A 182 -12.97 -64.64 17.42
CA THR A 182 -11.80 -65.49 17.20
C THR A 182 -10.51 -64.70 17.47
N LEU A 183 -9.43 -65.40 17.85
CA LEU A 183 -8.14 -64.77 18.10
C LEU A 183 -7.62 -64.03 16.84
N GLU A 184 -7.84 -64.62 15.67
CA GLU A 184 -7.50 -64.00 14.37
C GLU A 184 -8.28 -62.71 14.11
N ALA A 185 -9.61 -62.70 14.36
CA ALA A 185 -10.44 -61.50 14.18
C ALA A 185 -9.98 -60.35 15.08
N ILE A 186 -9.58 -60.66 16.32
CA ILE A 186 -9.02 -59.69 17.27
C ILE A 186 -7.69 -59.11 16.76
N TYR A 187 -6.75 -59.96 16.34
CA TYR A 187 -5.47 -59.49 15.81
C TYR A 187 -5.65 -58.65 14.55
N ARG A 188 -6.59 -59.04 13.68
CA ARG A 188 -6.95 -58.28 12.47
C ARG A 188 -7.48 -56.89 12.82
N GLU A 189 -8.41 -56.77 13.77
CA GLU A 189 -8.93 -55.48 14.26
C GLU A 189 -7.80 -54.60 14.82
N LYS A 190 -6.91 -55.18 15.64
CA LYS A 190 -5.75 -54.49 16.19
C LYS A 190 -4.85 -53.94 15.07
N LEU A 191 -4.47 -54.79 14.11
CA LEU A 191 -3.60 -54.43 12.99
C LEU A 191 -4.22 -53.35 12.10
N ILE A 192 -5.50 -53.48 11.74
CA ILE A 192 -6.22 -52.49 10.92
C ILE A 192 -6.29 -51.14 11.65
N THR A 193 -6.63 -51.15 12.94
CA THR A 193 -6.75 -49.92 13.74
C THR A 193 -5.40 -49.22 13.88
N GLN A 194 -4.34 -49.95 14.26
CA GLN A 194 -2.99 -49.42 14.37
C GLN A 194 -2.44 -48.92 13.03
N SER A 195 -2.69 -49.64 11.94
CA SER A 195 -2.26 -49.23 10.58
C SER A 195 -2.94 -47.95 10.14
N ARG A 196 -4.25 -47.81 10.40
CA ARG A 196 -5.01 -46.59 10.12
C ARG A 196 -4.46 -45.40 10.89
N GLU A 197 -4.29 -45.53 12.19
CA GLU A 197 -3.78 -44.45 13.06
C GLU A 197 -2.34 -44.05 12.65
N SER A 198 -1.48 -45.03 12.37
CA SER A 198 -0.11 -44.79 11.90
C SER A 198 -0.06 -44.09 10.53
N PHE A 199 -0.94 -44.48 9.61
CA PHE A 199 -1.07 -43.82 8.30
C PHE A 199 -1.49 -42.36 8.43
N LEU A 200 -2.50 -42.09 9.27
CA LEU A 200 -2.99 -40.73 9.51
C LEU A 200 -1.93 -39.86 10.22
N PHE A 201 -1.27 -40.42 11.23
CA PHE A 201 -0.16 -39.78 11.92
C PHE A 201 0.95 -39.38 10.94
N GLY A 202 1.43 -40.32 10.12
CA GLY A 202 2.48 -40.08 9.14
C GLY A 202 2.07 -39.08 8.05
N GLY A 203 0.85 -39.20 7.52
CA GLY A 203 0.31 -38.30 6.50
C GLY A 203 0.21 -36.85 6.98
N LEU A 204 -0.37 -36.63 8.16
CA LEU A 204 -0.47 -35.30 8.77
C LEU A 204 0.92 -34.76 9.13
N LEU A 205 1.81 -35.59 9.69
CA LEU A 205 3.18 -35.17 10.02
C LEU A 205 3.93 -34.67 8.78
N LEU A 206 3.85 -35.40 7.67
CA LEU A 206 4.50 -35.03 6.41
C LEU A 206 3.92 -33.72 5.85
N ILE A 207 2.60 -33.54 5.90
CA ILE A 207 1.95 -32.28 5.51
C ILE A 207 2.46 -31.12 6.38
N GLY A 208 2.55 -31.30 7.70
CA GLY A 208 3.07 -30.30 8.63
C GLY A 208 4.53 -29.91 8.34
N LEU A 209 5.39 -30.91 8.12
CA LEU A 209 6.80 -30.70 7.76
C LEU A 209 6.96 -29.98 6.42
N TYR A 210 6.17 -30.37 5.40
CA TYR A 210 6.18 -29.71 4.09
C TYR A 210 5.83 -28.21 4.21
N HIS A 211 4.79 -27.87 4.97
CA HIS A 211 4.38 -26.48 5.17
C HIS A 211 5.36 -25.67 6.03
N THR A 212 6.04 -26.33 6.96
CA THR A 212 7.16 -25.73 7.69
C THR A 212 8.29 -25.37 6.73
N GLY A 213 8.66 -26.28 5.81
CA GLY A 213 9.63 -26.01 4.75
C GLY A 213 9.23 -24.82 3.87
N LEU A 214 7.98 -24.78 3.40
CA LEU A 214 7.46 -23.65 2.62
C LEU A 214 7.54 -22.33 3.38
N PHE A 215 7.22 -22.32 4.67
CA PHE A 215 7.36 -21.13 5.51
C PHE A 215 8.82 -20.70 5.69
N LEU A 216 9.74 -21.64 5.89
CA LEU A 216 11.16 -21.35 6.05
C LEU A 216 11.75 -20.72 4.77
N PHE A 217 11.38 -21.23 3.59
CA PHE A 217 11.77 -20.63 2.31
C PHE A 217 11.12 -19.26 2.06
N ARG A 218 9.90 -19.03 2.57
CA ARG A 218 9.16 -17.78 2.36
C ARG A 218 8.46 -17.31 3.63
N ARG A 219 9.24 -16.71 4.55
CA ARG A 219 8.75 -16.21 5.85
C ARG A 219 7.64 -15.15 5.78
N LYS A 220 7.41 -14.54 4.61
CA LYS A 220 6.29 -13.62 4.38
C LYS A 220 4.93 -14.33 4.34
N GLU A 221 4.90 -15.63 4.01
CA GLU A 221 3.66 -16.41 3.92
C GLU A 221 3.25 -16.97 5.29
N LYS A 222 2.69 -16.12 6.14
CA LYS A 222 2.22 -16.52 7.49
C LYS A 222 1.15 -17.64 7.45
N SER A 223 0.40 -17.77 6.36
CA SER A 223 -0.60 -18.83 6.18
C SER A 223 0.01 -20.23 6.27
N ALA A 224 1.21 -20.42 5.71
CA ALA A 224 1.93 -21.69 5.75
C ALA A 224 2.32 -22.07 7.19
N PHE A 225 2.74 -21.07 7.98
CA PHE A 225 3.12 -21.25 9.37
C PHE A 225 1.94 -21.68 10.25
N TYR A 226 0.82 -20.95 10.19
CA TYR A 226 -0.37 -21.30 10.98
C TYR A 226 -0.93 -22.67 10.59
N PHE A 227 -0.91 -23.00 9.30
CA PHE A 227 -1.35 -24.30 8.83
C PHE A 227 -0.42 -25.43 9.28
N ALA A 228 0.90 -25.23 9.24
CA ALA A 228 1.87 -26.20 9.75
C ALA A 228 1.64 -26.48 11.25
N LEU A 229 1.48 -25.43 12.06
CA LEU A 229 1.24 -25.55 13.49
C LEU A 229 -0.08 -26.28 13.79
N PHE A 230 -1.15 -25.94 13.06
CA PHE A 230 -2.43 -26.64 13.15
C PHE A 230 -2.26 -28.13 12.82
N THR A 231 -1.53 -28.45 11.75
CA THR A 231 -1.31 -29.85 11.33
C THR A 231 -0.50 -30.63 12.37
N PHE A 232 0.52 -30.02 12.99
CA PHE A 232 1.25 -30.68 14.08
C PHE A 232 0.37 -30.95 15.30
N LEU A 233 -0.55 -30.05 15.65
CA LEU A 233 -1.52 -30.30 16.73
C LEU A 233 -2.47 -31.44 16.38
N LEU A 234 -2.89 -31.55 15.12
CA LEU A 234 -3.69 -32.70 14.65
C LEU A 234 -2.88 -34.00 14.69
N THR A 235 -1.62 -33.99 14.26
CA THR A 235 -0.72 -35.15 14.36
C THR A 235 -0.56 -35.58 15.82
N LEU A 236 -0.31 -34.63 16.72
CA LEU A 236 -0.24 -34.88 18.16
C LEU A 236 -1.56 -35.48 18.67
N ARG A 237 -2.70 -34.90 18.29
CA ARG A 237 -4.02 -35.38 18.68
C ARG A 237 -4.28 -36.81 18.22
N VAL A 238 -3.97 -37.16 16.97
CA VAL A 238 -4.11 -38.53 16.44
C VAL A 238 -3.21 -39.52 17.19
N ALA A 239 -2.05 -39.09 17.66
CA ALA A 239 -1.16 -39.96 18.45
C ALA A 239 -1.67 -40.23 19.87
N LEU A 240 -2.48 -39.32 20.42
CA LEU A 240 -2.94 -39.34 21.81
C LEU A 240 -4.35 -39.93 21.98
N ILE A 241 -5.18 -39.91 20.94
CA ILE A 241 -6.57 -40.42 20.96
C ILE A 241 -6.63 -41.86 20.41
N GLY A 242 -7.69 -42.60 20.73
CA GLY A 242 -7.93 -43.94 20.20
C GLY A 242 -7.09 -44.97 20.93
N ASN A 243 -6.30 -45.78 20.21
CA ASN A 243 -5.41 -46.75 20.85
C ASN A 243 -4.15 -46.12 21.49
N ARG A 244 -4.03 -44.78 21.47
CA ARG A 244 -2.92 -44.03 22.06
C ARG A 244 -1.57 -44.53 21.53
N LEU A 245 -1.29 -44.28 20.25
CA LEU A 245 -0.03 -44.63 19.58
C LEU A 245 1.20 -44.26 20.41
N VAL A 246 1.16 -43.14 21.14
CA VAL A 246 2.23 -42.71 22.06
C VAL A 246 2.56 -43.78 23.12
N LEU A 247 1.56 -44.45 23.69
CA LEU A 247 1.77 -45.49 24.72
C LEU A 247 2.23 -46.83 24.14
N GLU A 248 2.01 -47.06 22.84
CA GLU A 248 2.59 -48.22 22.14
C GLU A 248 4.08 -48.00 21.85
N ILE A 249 4.47 -46.75 21.52
CA ILE A 249 5.88 -46.38 21.27
C ILE A 249 6.65 -46.19 22.58
N PHE A 250 6.01 -45.56 23.58
CA PHE A 250 6.58 -45.24 24.88
C PHE A 250 5.67 -45.78 26.01
N PRO A 251 5.80 -47.07 26.37
CA PRO A 251 4.91 -47.72 27.34
C PRO A 251 4.91 -47.09 28.74
N ASP A 252 6.03 -46.48 29.13
CA ASP A 252 6.23 -45.84 30.44
C ASP A 252 5.86 -44.36 30.44
N PHE A 253 5.34 -43.82 29.32
CA PHE A 253 4.91 -42.43 29.26
C PHE A 253 3.73 -42.19 30.23
N PRO A 254 3.79 -41.16 31.10
CA PRO A 254 2.75 -40.96 32.11
C PRO A 254 1.37 -40.76 31.48
N TRP A 255 0.41 -41.59 31.84
CA TRP A 255 -0.95 -41.55 31.27
C TRP A 255 -1.65 -40.22 31.55
N GLU A 256 -1.40 -39.58 32.69
CA GLU A 256 -1.93 -38.24 33.00
C GLU A 256 -1.46 -37.20 31.98
N SER A 257 -0.19 -37.29 31.57
CA SER A 257 0.38 -36.40 30.56
C SER A 257 -0.26 -36.62 29.20
N VAL A 258 -0.66 -37.86 28.86
CA VAL A 258 -1.41 -38.14 27.63
C VAL A 258 -2.74 -37.38 27.63
N PHE A 259 -3.50 -37.45 28.71
CA PHE A 259 -4.76 -36.71 28.86
C PHE A 259 -4.52 -35.20 28.78
N ARG A 260 -3.56 -34.64 29.52
CA ARG A 260 -3.28 -33.20 29.46
C ARG A 260 -2.91 -32.76 28.04
N LEU A 261 -2.09 -33.52 27.33
CA LEU A 261 -1.72 -33.22 25.94
C LEU A 261 -2.91 -33.39 24.97
N GLU A 262 -3.81 -34.33 25.22
CA GLU A 262 -5.02 -34.54 24.40
C GLU A 262 -5.91 -33.29 24.44
N PHE A 263 -6.17 -32.75 25.63
CA PHE A 263 -6.98 -31.55 25.80
C PHE A 263 -6.24 -30.28 25.35
N PHE A 264 -4.94 -30.18 25.61
CA PHE A 264 -4.11 -29.09 25.07
C PHE A 264 -4.20 -29.04 23.53
N SER A 265 -4.05 -30.20 22.87
CA SER A 265 -4.17 -30.29 21.41
C SER A 265 -5.56 -29.86 20.90
N PHE A 266 -6.61 -30.05 21.70
CA PHE A 266 -7.97 -29.61 21.36
C PHE A 266 -8.13 -28.10 21.50
N TYR A 267 -7.80 -27.56 22.69
CA TYR A 267 -8.02 -26.18 23.05
C TYR A 267 -7.18 -25.22 22.21
N THR A 268 -5.89 -25.53 22.05
CA THR A 268 -4.96 -24.71 21.29
C THR A 268 -5.20 -24.79 19.77
N ALA A 269 -5.77 -25.87 19.24
CA ALA A 269 -6.04 -25.99 17.80
C ALA A 269 -7.07 -24.96 17.28
N VAL A 270 -8.07 -24.59 18.08
CA VAL A 270 -9.13 -23.64 17.69
C VAL A 270 -8.59 -22.26 17.30
N PRO A 271 -7.86 -21.53 18.17
CA PRO A 271 -7.33 -20.21 17.82
C PRO A 271 -6.32 -20.28 16.67
N ILE A 272 -5.49 -21.32 16.59
CA ILE A 272 -4.51 -21.46 15.50
C ILE A 272 -5.21 -21.66 14.16
N PHE A 273 -6.27 -22.49 14.13
CA PHE A 273 -7.07 -22.65 12.93
C PHE A 273 -7.77 -21.34 12.53
N LEU A 274 -8.27 -20.55 13.49
CA LEU A 274 -8.85 -19.24 13.21
C LEU A 274 -7.81 -18.23 12.70
N MET A 275 -6.56 -18.30 13.16
CA MET A 275 -5.45 -17.51 12.60
C MET A 275 -5.15 -17.91 11.15
N PHE A 276 -5.10 -19.21 10.87
CA PHE A 276 -4.94 -19.73 9.51
C PHE A 276 -6.09 -19.25 8.60
N HIS A 277 -7.33 -19.41 9.04
CA HIS A 277 -8.52 -18.97 8.30
C HIS A 277 -8.50 -17.47 8.01
N ARG A 278 -8.17 -16.65 9.01
CA ARG A 278 -7.97 -15.20 8.84
C ARG A 278 -6.87 -14.87 7.84
N SER A 279 -5.76 -15.61 7.83
CA SER A 279 -4.68 -15.36 6.86
C SER A 279 -5.07 -15.72 5.42
N LEU A 280 -6.08 -16.58 5.22
CA LEU A 280 -6.66 -16.86 3.92
C LEU A 280 -7.66 -15.78 3.49
N PHE A 281 -8.56 -15.37 4.38
CA PHE A 281 -9.66 -14.43 4.07
C PHE A 281 -9.61 -13.17 4.97
N PRO A 282 -8.57 -12.33 4.89
CA PRO A 282 -8.40 -11.21 5.81
C PRO A 282 -9.47 -10.12 5.68
N GLU A 283 -10.05 -9.96 4.49
CA GLU A 283 -11.11 -8.97 4.20
C GLU A 283 -12.51 -9.41 4.65
N ASP A 284 -12.72 -10.72 4.84
CA ASP A 284 -14.01 -11.30 5.20
C ASP A 284 -14.05 -11.82 6.64
N THR A 285 -12.96 -11.60 7.40
CA THR A 285 -12.82 -12.04 8.79
C THR A 285 -12.51 -10.88 9.74
N PHE A 286 -12.94 -11.01 10.99
CA PHE A 286 -12.67 -10.03 12.03
C PHE A 286 -11.39 -10.34 12.82
N PRO A 287 -10.51 -9.34 13.09
CA PRO A 287 -9.26 -9.55 13.82
C PRO A 287 -9.43 -9.93 15.29
N TRP A 288 -10.53 -9.52 15.92
CA TRP A 288 -10.77 -9.78 17.34
C TRP A 288 -11.17 -11.23 17.62
N VAL A 289 -11.72 -11.96 16.63
CA VAL A 289 -12.22 -13.33 16.82
C VAL A 289 -11.09 -14.31 17.20
N PRO A 290 -9.96 -14.39 16.48
CA PRO A 290 -8.83 -15.21 16.93
C PRO A 290 -8.24 -14.76 18.27
N ALA A 291 -8.29 -13.46 18.60
CA ALA A 291 -7.79 -12.96 19.88
C ALA A 291 -8.65 -13.45 21.06
N VAL A 292 -9.97 -13.39 20.94
CA VAL A 292 -10.90 -13.95 21.92
C VAL A 292 -10.72 -15.47 22.04
N ALA A 293 -10.56 -16.16 20.91
CA ALA A 293 -10.31 -17.60 20.91
C ALA A 293 -9.00 -17.96 21.64
N TRP A 294 -7.94 -17.14 21.52
CA TRP A 294 -6.70 -17.32 22.29
C TRP A 294 -6.90 -17.12 23.78
N VAL A 295 -7.62 -16.07 24.19
CA VAL A 295 -7.92 -15.83 25.61
C VAL A 295 -8.67 -17.01 26.21
N LEU A 296 -9.69 -17.52 25.50
CA LEU A 296 -10.44 -18.69 25.93
C LEU A 296 -9.57 -19.96 25.94
N ALA A 297 -8.82 -20.24 24.88
CA ALA A 297 -7.94 -21.40 24.83
C ALA A 297 -6.92 -21.40 25.97
N ILE A 298 -6.25 -20.26 26.22
CA ILE A 298 -5.29 -20.12 27.33
C ILE A 298 -5.99 -20.32 28.68
N ALA A 299 -7.17 -19.74 28.88
CA ALA A 299 -7.92 -19.95 30.12
C ALA A 299 -8.23 -21.44 30.36
N TYR A 300 -8.59 -22.19 29.31
CA TYR A 300 -8.83 -23.63 29.38
C TYR A 300 -7.54 -24.45 29.47
N ASP A 301 -6.45 -24.05 28.84
CA ASP A 301 -5.15 -24.71 28.96
C ASP A 301 -4.60 -24.58 30.38
N ILE A 302 -4.86 -23.47 31.08
CA ILE A 302 -4.53 -23.32 32.50
C ILE A 302 -5.29 -24.35 33.36
N THR A 303 -6.52 -24.73 32.97
CA THR A 303 -7.29 -25.76 33.70
C THR A 303 -6.61 -27.13 33.68
N LEU A 304 -5.71 -27.37 32.71
CA LEU A 304 -4.94 -28.61 32.61
C LEU A 304 -3.90 -28.76 33.72
N LEU A 305 -3.66 -27.73 34.54
CA LEU A 305 -2.83 -27.82 35.74
C LEU A 305 -3.59 -28.43 36.93
N PHE A 306 -4.92 -28.44 36.88
CA PHE A 306 -5.81 -28.97 37.92
C PHE A 306 -6.07 -30.48 37.75
N PRO A 307 -6.72 -31.15 38.72
CA PRO A 307 -7.04 -32.58 38.63
C PRO A 307 -7.87 -32.94 37.39
N ILE A 308 -7.70 -34.17 36.87
CA ILE A 308 -8.33 -34.65 35.65
C ILE A 308 -9.86 -34.53 35.68
N GLY A 309 -10.48 -34.87 36.81
CA GLY A 309 -11.92 -34.73 36.99
C GLY A 309 -12.43 -33.29 36.88
N PHE A 310 -11.59 -32.28 37.14
CA PHE A 310 -12.00 -30.88 36.96
C PHE A 310 -12.02 -30.51 35.48
N PHE A 311 -10.89 -30.57 34.77
CA PHE A 311 -10.82 -30.07 33.40
C PHE A 311 -11.63 -30.91 32.40
N THR A 312 -11.85 -32.19 32.67
CA THR A 312 -12.72 -33.03 31.83
C THR A 312 -14.21 -32.70 32.04
N SER A 313 -14.60 -32.06 33.16
CA SER A 313 -16.03 -31.74 33.45
C SER A 313 -16.49 -30.49 32.74
N ILE A 314 -15.55 -29.56 32.51
CA ILE A 314 -15.80 -28.26 31.88
C ILE A 314 -15.59 -28.28 30.37
N VAL A 315 -15.30 -29.44 29.77
CA VAL A 315 -15.05 -29.55 28.32
C VAL A 315 -16.27 -29.16 27.48
N GLY A 316 -17.48 -29.43 27.97
CA GLY A 316 -18.74 -29.17 27.25
C GLY A 316 -18.89 -27.71 26.80
N PRO A 317 -18.76 -26.73 27.71
CA PRO A 317 -18.72 -25.31 27.33
C PRO A 317 -17.68 -24.97 26.24
N PHE A 318 -16.48 -25.56 26.26
CA PHE A 318 -15.48 -25.32 25.20
C PHE A 318 -15.87 -25.95 23.86
N GLN A 319 -16.58 -27.09 23.86
CA GLN A 319 -17.14 -27.66 22.64
C GLN A 319 -18.17 -26.71 22.00
N ILE A 320 -18.96 -25.99 22.80
CA ILE A 320 -19.86 -24.94 22.29
C ILE A 320 -19.05 -23.80 21.65
N VAL A 321 -17.98 -23.34 22.31
CA VAL A 321 -17.05 -22.33 21.73
C VAL A 321 -16.48 -22.79 20.40
N THR A 322 -16.06 -24.06 20.32
CA THR A 322 -15.56 -24.69 19.09
C THR A 322 -16.62 -24.70 18.00
N GLY A 323 -17.86 -25.08 18.34
CA GLY A 323 -19.00 -25.06 17.42
C GLY A 323 -19.30 -23.67 16.87
N ILE A 324 -19.29 -22.64 17.72
CA ILE A 324 -19.44 -21.23 17.30
C ILE A 324 -18.29 -20.84 16.36
N GLY A 325 -17.05 -21.24 16.66
CA GLY A 325 -15.90 -21.03 15.79
C GLY A 325 -16.06 -21.67 14.41
N LEU A 326 -16.57 -22.90 14.34
CA LEU A 326 -16.84 -23.60 13.08
C LEU A 326 -17.95 -22.92 12.27
N LEU A 327 -19.03 -22.47 12.93
CA LEU A 327 -20.10 -21.71 12.27
C LEU A 327 -19.59 -20.37 11.73
N TYR A 328 -18.72 -19.69 12.47
CA TYR A 328 -18.07 -18.46 12.02
C TYR A 328 -17.18 -18.69 10.78
N VAL A 329 -16.38 -19.76 10.78
CA VAL A 329 -15.58 -20.15 9.60
C VAL A 329 -16.49 -20.44 8.41
N LEU A 330 -17.54 -21.24 8.60
CA LEU A 330 -18.49 -21.56 7.54
C LEU A 330 -19.15 -20.30 6.96
N PHE A 331 -19.63 -19.40 7.83
CA PHE A 331 -20.24 -18.14 7.42
C PHE A 331 -19.28 -17.28 6.57
N THR A 332 -18.06 -17.08 7.05
CA THR A 332 -17.07 -16.23 6.36
C THR A 332 -16.56 -16.84 5.05
N VAL A 333 -16.46 -18.17 4.96
CA VAL A 333 -16.15 -18.86 3.69
C VAL A 333 -17.31 -18.72 2.70
N CYS A 334 -18.55 -18.93 3.15
CA CYS A 334 -19.74 -18.75 2.31
C CYS A 334 -19.85 -17.31 1.78
N LEU A 335 -19.55 -16.31 2.63
CA LEU A 335 -19.43 -14.92 2.22
C LEU A 335 -18.32 -14.73 1.18
N GLY A 336 -17.18 -15.39 1.36
CA GLY A 336 -16.09 -15.41 0.38
C GLY A 336 -16.51 -15.98 -0.97
N VAL A 337 -17.25 -17.09 -0.99
CA VAL A 337 -17.80 -17.68 -2.23
C VAL A 337 -18.77 -16.71 -2.90
N TRP A 338 -19.68 -16.09 -2.13
CA TRP A 338 -20.63 -15.12 -2.64
C TRP A 338 -19.96 -13.89 -3.26
N LYS A 339 -18.90 -13.38 -2.61
CA LYS A 339 -18.05 -12.30 -3.13
C LYS A 339 -17.07 -12.74 -4.22
N LYS A 340 -17.14 -13.99 -4.70
CA LYS A 340 -16.26 -14.59 -5.71
C LYS A 340 -14.77 -14.49 -5.33
N ARG A 341 -14.46 -14.59 -4.04
CA ARG A 341 -13.08 -14.65 -3.56
C ARG A 341 -12.42 -15.89 -4.12
N GLU A 342 -11.19 -15.69 -4.58
CA GLU A 342 -10.28 -16.76 -4.96
C GLU A 342 -10.18 -17.82 -3.84
N ASP A 343 -10.13 -19.11 -4.22
CA ASP A 343 -9.98 -20.29 -3.35
C ASP A 343 -11.10 -20.61 -2.34
N SER A 344 -12.02 -19.68 -2.10
CA SER A 344 -13.15 -19.86 -1.20
C SER A 344 -13.98 -21.12 -1.49
N LEU A 345 -14.21 -21.42 -2.78
CA LEU A 345 -14.94 -22.63 -3.20
C LEU A 345 -14.18 -23.91 -2.86
N LEU A 346 -12.87 -23.96 -3.14
CA LEU A 346 -12.05 -25.14 -2.84
C LEU A 346 -11.97 -25.36 -1.32
N PHE A 347 -11.78 -24.28 -0.57
CA PHE A 347 -11.83 -24.33 0.90
C PHE A 347 -13.16 -24.92 1.39
N LEU A 348 -14.28 -24.41 0.89
CA LEU A 348 -15.63 -24.83 1.28
C LEU A 348 -15.88 -26.30 0.97
N THR A 349 -15.43 -26.80 -0.20
CA THR A 349 -15.60 -28.21 -0.56
C THR A 349 -14.85 -29.15 0.38
N GLY A 350 -13.61 -28.82 0.76
CA GLY A 350 -12.87 -29.60 1.75
C GLY A 350 -13.53 -29.54 3.13
N PHE A 351 -14.00 -28.36 3.54
CA PHE A 351 -14.67 -28.18 4.83
C PHE A 351 -15.97 -28.97 4.93
N PHE A 352 -16.79 -28.97 3.87
CA PHE A 352 -18.00 -29.79 3.78
C PHE A 352 -17.69 -31.29 3.79
N ALA A 353 -16.67 -31.74 3.05
CA ALA A 353 -16.27 -33.15 3.04
C ALA A 353 -15.94 -33.65 4.45
N PHE A 354 -15.17 -32.86 5.22
CA PHE A 354 -14.91 -33.17 6.64
C PHE A 354 -16.19 -33.12 7.49
N GLY A 355 -17.00 -32.07 7.35
CA GLY A 355 -18.27 -31.94 8.08
C GLY A 355 -19.22 -33.13 7.86
N ILE A 356 -19.29 -33.67 6.64
CA ILE A 356 -20.06 -34.87 6.32
C ILE A 356 -19.53 -36.08 7.10
N THR A 357 -18.21 -36.32 7.09
CA THR A 357 -17.64 -37.45 7.84
C THR A 357 -17.89 -37.37 9.34
N VAL A 358 -17.81 -36.16 9.93
CA VAL A 358 -18.15 -35.94 11.34
C VAL A 358 -19.63 -36.19 11.60
N GLY A 359 -20.51 -35.70 10.71
CA GLY A 359 -21.94 -35.93 10.82
C GLY A 359 -22.33 -37.41 10.74
N ILE A 360 -21.63 -38.20 9.92
CA ILE A 360 -21.83 -39.64 9.81
C ILE A 360 -21.39 -40.35 11.09
N ASP A 361 -20.20 -40.05 11.62
CA ASP A 361 -19.71 -40.63 12.87
C ASP A 361 -20.67 -40.33 14.03
N LEU A 362 -21.14 -39.08 14.16
CA LEU A 362 -22.14 -38.70 15.17
C LEU A 362 -23.48 -39.44 15.03
N LEU A 363 -23.89 -39.77 13.80
CA LEU A 363 -25.10 -40.55 13.56
C LEU A 363 -24.89 -42.02 13.92
N TRP A 364 -23.74 -42.61 13.59
CA TRP A 364 -23.42 -43.99 13.96
C TRP A 364 -23.37 -44.17 15.48
N ASP A 365 -22.74 -43.24 16.20
CA ASP A 365 -22.70 -43.27 17.67
C ASP A 365 -24.11 -43.21 18.27
N LYS A 366 -24.98 -42.31 17.76
CA LYS A 366 -26.36 -42.19 18.27
C LYS A 366 -27.25 -43.38 17.94
N LEU A 367 -27.07 -43.97 16.76
CA LEU A 367 -27.87 -45.10 16.30
C LEU A 367 -27.27 -46.45 16.74
N ASN A 368 -26.15 -46.43 17.47
CA ASN A 368 -25.39 -47.61 17.89
C ASN A 368 -25.09 -48.57 16.73
N LEU A 369 -24.87 -48.00 15.54
CA LEU A 369 -24.63 -48.75 14.31
C LEU A 369 -23.14 -49.05 14.16
N ARG A 370 -22.81 -50.23 13.61
CA ARG A 370 -21.43 -50.57 13.26
C ARG A 370 -20.98 -49.71 12.09
N GLY A 371 -19.94 -48.89 12.31
CA GLY A 371 -19.33 -48.04 11.30
C GLY A 371 -17.83 -47.89 11.52
N ILE A 372 -17.08 -47.70 10.43
CA ILE A 372 -15.66 -47.33 10.50
C ILE A 372 -15.61 -45.84 10.81
N ASN A 373 -14.90 -45.40 11.84
CA ASN A 373 -14.69 -43.97 12.12
C ASN A 373 -14.15 -43.25 10.87
N LEU A 374 -14.97 -42.39 10.26
CA LEU A 374 -14.68 -41.70 9.01
C LEU A 374 -14.06 -40.32 9.23
N SER A 375 -14.32 -39.67 10.36
CA SER A 375 -13.83 -38.33 10.66
C SER A 375 -12.31 -38.16 10.53
N PRO A 376 -11.44 -39.13 10.88
CA PRO A 376 -10.01 -38.96 10.68
C PRO A 376 -9.61 -38.92 9.19
N TYR A 377 -10.31 -39.66 8.33
CA TYR A 377 -10.11 -39.61 6.89
C TYR A 377 -10.64 -38.32 6.29
N GLY A 378 -11.80 -37.85 6.73
CA GLY A 378 -12.33 -36.55 6.33
C GLY A 378 -11.41 -35.41 6.72
N LEU A 379 -10.76 -35.50 7.89
CA LEU A 379 -9.75 -34.56 8.35
C LEU A 379 -8.52 -34.56 7.43
N LEU A 380 -8.03 -35.74 7.03
CA LEU A 380 -6.93 -35.86 6.08
C LEU A 380 -7.28 -35.27 4.69
N VAL A 381 -8.48 -35.55 4.18
CA VAL A 381 -8.97 -34.98 2.92
C VAL A 381 -9.07 -33.45 3.03
N PHE A 382 -9.56 -32.95 4.16
CA PHE A 382 -9.61 -31.53 4.43
C PHE A 382 -8.22 -30.89 4.46
N THR A 383 -7.25 -31.48 5.19
CA THR A 383 -5.89 -30.93 5.25
C THR A 383 -5.19 -30.98 3.90
N LEU A 384 -5.39 -32.02 3.09
CA LEU A 384 -4.91 -32.08 1.70
C LEU A 384 -5.56 -31.00 0.82
N SER A 385 -6.86 -30.76 0.96
CA SER A 385 -7.56 -29.67 0.26
C SER A 385 -6.98 -28.30 0.64
N GLN A 386 -6.66 -28.08 1.91
CA GLN A 386 -6.06 -26.82 2.39
C GLN A 386 -4.61 -26.64 1.92
N SER A 387 -3.83 -27.73 1.88
CA SER A 387 -2.52 -27.75 1.24
C SER A 387 -2.61 -27.26 -0.21
N LEU A 388 -3.57 -27.78 -0.98
CA LEU A 388 -3.79 -27.37 -2.37
C LEU A 388 -4.21 -25.90 -2.52
N VAL A 389 -5.07 -25.39 -1.63
CA VAL A 389 -5.43 -23.96 -1.57
C VAL A 389 -4.17 -23.10 -1.43
N LEU A 390 -3.28 -23.47 -0.52
CA LEU A 390 -2.05 -22.71 -0.28
C LEU A 390 -1.09 -22.80 -1.48
N SER A 391 -0.89 -23.99 -2.06
CA SER A 391 -0.06 -24.16 -3.25
C SER A 391 -0.57 -23.34 -4.44
N ARG A 392 -1.89 -23.30 -4.68
CA ARG A 392 -2.49 -22.48 -5.74
C ARG A 392 -2.30 -20.98 -5.51
N ARG A 393 -2.35 -20.54 -4.25
CA ARG A 393 -2.12 -19.15 -3.87
C ARG A 393 -0.69 -18.73 -4.17
N ILE A 394 0.28 -19.57 -3.81
CA ILE A 394 1.71 -19.33 -4.09
C ILE A 394 1.95 -19.25 -5.61
N ALA A 395 1.43 -20.21 -6.37
CA ALA A 395 1.57 -20.24 -7.83
C ALA A 395 1.02 -18.96 -8.49
N ARG A 396 -0.14 -18.45 -8.03
CA ARG A 396 -0.70 -17.18 -8.54
C ARG A 396 0.10 -15.96 -8.12
N ALA A 397 0.58 -15.91 -6.87
CA ALA A 397 1.44 -14.82 -6.42
C ALA A 397 2.73 -14.76 -7.27
N PHE A 398 3.30 -15.92 -7.61
CA PHE A 398 4.46 -16.01 -8.49
C PHE A 398 4.13 -15.52 -9.91
N ARG A 399 3.03 -16.00 -10.51
CA ARG A 399 2.59 -15.57 -11.84
C ARG A 399 2.29 -14.07 -11.91
N LYS A 400 1.67 -13.48 -10.87
CA LYS A 400 1.44 -12.02 -10.78
C LYS A 400 2.76 -11.26 -10.72
N SER A 401 3.75 -11.76 -9.97
CA SER A 401 5.08 -11.16 -9.90
C SER A 401 5.80 -11.19 -11.24
N GLU A 402 5.71 -12.30 -11.97
CA GLU A 402 6.31 -12.47 -13.30
C GLU A 402 5.70 -11.49 -14.32
N ILE A 403 4.37 -11.43 -14.39
CA ILE A 403 3.65 -10.48 -15.26
C ILE A 403 4.00 -9.03 -14.92
N LEU A 404 4.05 -8.68 -13.63
CA LEU A 404 4.39 -7.32 -13.21
C LEU A 404 5.84 -6.96 -13.57
N SER A 405 6.78 -7.90 -13.41
CA SER A 405 8.17 -7.71 -13.80
C SER A 405 8.30 -7.50 -15.31
N GLU A 406 7.54 -8.24 -16.11
CA GLU A 406 7.53 -8.08 -17.57
C GLU A 406 6.94 -6.72 -17.98
N ASN A 407 5.81 -6.34 -17.40
CA ASN A 407 5.20 -5.02 -17.64
C ASN A 407 6.13 -3.87 -17.26
N LEU A 408 6.87 -4.01 -16.15
CA LEU A 408 7.85 -3.02 -15.72
C LEU A 408 9.01 -2.93 -16.72
N ARG A 409 9.50 -4.06 -17.23
CA ARG A 409 10.53 -4.10 -18.27
C ARG A 409 10.09 -3.40 -19.55
N ILE A 410 8.88 -3.69 -20.03
CA ILE A 410 8.30 -3.04 -21.22
C ILE A 410 8.14 -1.54 -21.00
N THR A 411 7.57 -1.13 -19.86
CA THR A 411 7.34 0.29 -19.54
C THR A 411 8.66 1.06 -19.45
N ASN A 412 9.70 0.48 -18.82
CA ASN A 412 11.02 1.10 -18.77
C ASN A 412 11.66 1.24 -20.16
N SER A 413 11.51 0.23 -21.03
CA SER A 413 12.02 0.32 -22.40
C SER A 413 11.33 1.42 -23.20
N ALA A 414 10.01 1.56 -23.08
CA ALA A 414 9.24 2.61 -23.73
C ALA A 414 9.60 4.01 -23.20
N LEU A 415 9.83 4.13 -21.88
CA LEU A 415 10.28 5.38 -21.26
C LEU A 415 11.64 5.82 -21.80
N ASN A 416 12.59 4.89 -21.95
CA ASN A 416 13.90 5.21 -22.52
C ASN A 416 13.81 5.67 -23.97
N ILE A 417 13.01 5.00 -24.81
CA ILE A 417 12.76 5.43 -26.21
C ILE A 417 12.15 6.83 -26.25
N LEU A 418 11.16 7.11 -25.40
CA LEU A 418 10.53 8.43 -25.32
C LEU A 418 11.53 9.51 -24.88
N LYS A 419 12.39 9.20 -23.90
CA LYS A 419 13.44 10.09 -23.43
C LYS A 419 14.41 10.43 -24.56
N ASP A 420 14.90 9.43 -25.29
CA ASP A 420 15.84 9.63 -26.39
C ASP A 420 15.22 10.51 -27.50
N ASN A 421 13.94 10.26 -27.86
CA ASN A 421 13.21 11.09 -28.83
C ASN A 421 13.05 12.53 -28.34
N LEU A 422 12.77 12.74 -27.05
CA LEU A 422 12.65 14.07 -26.46
C LEU A 422 14.00 14.81 -26.50
N GLU A 423 15.10 14.14 -26.19
CA GLU A 423 16.45 14.73 -26.27
C GLU A 423 16.79 15.20 -27.69
N VAL A 424 16.43 14.40 -28.71
CA VAL A 424 16.58 14.80 -30.12
C VAL A 424 15.74 16.03 -30.45
N LEU A 425 14.44 16.01 -30.11
CA LEU A 425 13.53 17.12 -30.40
C LEU A 425 13.97 18.43 -29.71
N VAL A 426 14.42 18.35 -28.45
CA VAL A 426 14.93 19.51 -27.72
C VAL A 426 16.17 20.08 -28.39
N ARG A 427 17.10 19.23 -28.85
CA ARG A 427 18.29 19.69 -29.59
C ARG A 427 17.91 20.38 -30.90
N GLU A 428 16.98 19.80 -31.66
CA GLU A 428 16.47 20.41 -32.90
C GLU A 428 15.86 21.79 -32.65
N LYS A 429 14.93 21.89 -31.69
CA LYS A 429 14.27 23.17 -31.35
C LYS A 429 15.23 24.22 -30.82
N THR A 430 16.21 23.81 -30.03
CA THR A 430 17.25 24.71 -29.52
C THR A 430 18.11 25.26 -30.67
N SER A 431 18.45 24.41 -31.65
CA SER A 431 19.20 24.81 -32.84
C SER A 431 18.42 25.80 -33.72
N GLU A 432 17.13 25.52 -33.98
CA GLU A 432 16.23 26.42 -34.73
C GLU A 432 16.11 27.80 -34.07
N LEU A 433 15.97 27.82 -32.73
CA LEU A 433 15.87 29.05 -31.96
C LEU A 433 17.15 29.88 -32.07
N ASN A 434 18.32 29.24 -31.87
CA ASN A 434 19.61 29.92 -31.98
C ASN A 434 19.84 30.49 -33.39
N HIS A 435 19.47 29.76 -34.44
CA HIS A 435 19.58 30.27 -35.81
C HIS A 435 18.65 31.47 -36.05
N SER A 436 17.45 31.46 -35.46
CA SER A 436 16.51 32.58 -35.56
C SER A 436 17.02 33.82 -34.84
N LEU A 437 17.59 33.66 -33.64
CA LEU A 437 18.22 34.74 -32.88
C LEU A 437 19.40 35.36 -33.63
N GLU A 438 20.28 34.53 -34.21
CA GLU A 438 21.41 35.00 -35.01
C GLU A 438 20.96 35.82 -36.23
N ARG A 439 19.86 35.44 -36.87
CA ARG A 439 19.29 36.22 -37.98
C ARG A 439 18.78 37.58 -37.51
N ILE A 440 17.99 37.62 -36.43
CA ILE A 440 17.47 38.87 -35.86
C ILE A 440 18.64 39.79 -35.48
N ARG A 441 19.68 39.25 -34.83
CA ARG A 441 20.86 40.02 -34.44
C ARG A 441 21.59 40.61 -35.65
N LYS A 442 21.75 39.86 -36.74
CA LYS A 442 22.34 40.38 -37.99
C LYS A 442 21.51 41.51 -38.58
N ASP A 443 20.19 41.38 -38.59
CA ASP A 443 19.27 42.40 -39.11
C ASP A 443 19.34 43.68 -38.27
N LEU A 444 19.43 43.56 -36.93
CA LEU A 444 19.65 44.70 -36.01
C LEU A 444 20.97 45.42 -36.29
N LEU A 445 22.06 44.69 -36.46
CA LEU A 445 23.37 45.29 -36.80
C LEU A 445 23.36 45.98 -38.17
N VAL A 446 22.54 45.53 -39.11
CA VAL A 446 22.32 46.24 -40.39
C VAL A 446 21.57 47.55 -40.13
N ALA A 447 20.48 47.52 -39.37
CA ALA A 447 19.71 48.71 -39.01
C ALA A 447 20.58 49.76 -38.29
N GLN A 448 21.41 49.33 -37.34
CA GLN A 448 22.39 50.19 -36.65
C GLN A 448 23.34 50.88 -37.63
N ARG A 449 23.90 50.14 -38.58
CA ARG A 449 24.80 50.72 -39.59
C ARG A 449 24.11 51.73 -40.48
N ILE A 450 22.83 51.52 -40.81
CA ILE A 450 22.03 52.47 -41.60
C ILE A 450 21.78 53.75 -40.80
N GLN A 451 21.30 53.63 -39.57
CA GLN A 451 21.04 54.78 -38.70
C GLN A 451 22.31 55.60 -38.45
N LYS A 452 23.43 54.96 -38.13
CA LYS A 452 24.71 55.64 -37.88
C LYS A 452 25.20 56.44 -39.09
N LYS A 453 25.09 55.89 -40.31
CA LYS A 453 25.45 56.61 -41.55
C LYS A 453 24.54 57.78 -41.89
N LEU A 454 23.32 57.76 -41.36
CA LEU A 454 22.35 58.82 -41.59
C LEU A 454 22.52 59.98 -40.61
N PHE A 455 23.31 59.83 -39.55
CA PHE A 455 23.67 60.94 -38.69
C PHE A 455 24.87 61.72 -39.26
N PRO A 456 25.01 63.02 -38.94
CA PRO A 456 26.09 63.85 -39.47
C PRO A 456 27.46 63.23 -39.14
N GLU A 457 28.21 62.78 -40.16
CA GLU A 457 29.50 62.07 -39.96
C GLU A 457 30.70 63.01 -39.74
N ASN A 458 30.56 64.34 -39.89
CA ASN A 458 31.70 65.26 -39.81
C ASN A 458 31.37 66.56 -39.07
N VAL A 459 32.26 66.89 -38.12
CA VAL A 459 32.37 68.19 -37.47
C VAL A 459 32.93 69.18 -38.50
N GLU A 460 32.08 69.78 -39.32
CA GLU A 460 32.49 70.99 -40.02
C GLU A 460 32.73 72.07 -38.98
N SER A 461 33.97 72.58 -38.89
CA SER A 461 34.27 73.73 -38.04
C SER A 461 33.65 74.97 -38.68
N TYR A 462 32.48 75.38 -38.20
CA TYR A 462 31.94 76.69 -38.54
C TYR A 462 32.85 77.76 -37.94
N LYS A 463 33.19 78.82 -38.68
CA LYS A 463 34.14 79.83 -38.18
C LYS A 463 33.55 80.60 -36.99
N GLU A 464 32.23 80.69 -36.95
CA GLU A 464 31.43 81.44 -36.00
C GLU A 464 30.96 80.59 -34.80
N LEU A 465 31.07 79.26 -34.86
CA LEU A 465 30.58 78.34 -33.83
C LEU A 465 31.56 77.21 -33.53
N LYS A 466 31.79 76.96 -32.24
CA LYS A 466 32.34 75.70 -31.76
C LYS A 466 31.21 74.83 -31.23
N TYR A 467 31.26 73.53 -31.49
CA TYR A 467 30.27 72.61 -30.95
C TYR A 467 30.82 71.20 -30.77
N ALA A 468 30.17 70.44 -29.89
CA ALA A 468 30.37 69.01 -29.72
C ALA A 468 29.04 68.31 -29.52
N VAL A 469 28.94 67.08 -30.03
CA VAL A 469 27.74 66.26 -29.91
C VAL A 469 28.10 64.90 -29.31
N LYS A 470 27.30 64.47 -28.34
CA LYS A 470 27.28 63.12 -27.83
C LYS A 470 25.94 62.49 -28.11
N TYR A 471 25.95 61.35 -28.79
CA TYR A 471 24.79 60.53 -29.05
C TYR A 471 25.09 59.09 -28.64
N LEU A 472 24.28 58.51 -27.75
CA LEU A 472 24.39 57.14 -27.27
C LEU A 472 23.00 56.49 -27.25
N PRO A 473 22.68 55.57 -28.18
CA PRO A 473 21.42 54.87 -28.15
C PRO A 473 21.40 53.82 -27.02
N ARG A 474 20.21 53.52 -26.50
CA ARG A 474 19.96 52.50 -25.47
C ARG A 474 20.22 51.08 -25.98
N ASP A 475 19.65 50.76 -27.14
CA ASP A 475 19.80 49.47 -27.83
C ASP A 475 20.76 49.62 -29.03
N GLU A 476 20.82 48.64 -29.95
CA GLU A 476 21.63 48.78 -31.18
C GLU A 476 21.21 49.98 -32.04
N VAL A 477 19.97 50.46 -31.92
CA VAL A 477 19.41 51.64 -32.60
C VAL A 477 18.53 52.45 -31.64
N GLY A 478 18.45 53.76 -31.83
CA GLY A 478 17.72 54.70 -30.93
C GLY A 478 16.63 55.53 -31.61
N GLY A 479 15.81 56.21 -30.83
CA GLY A 479 14.74 57.15 -31.21
C GLY A 479 15.20 58.59 -31.42
N ASP A 480 16.33 58.97 -30.82
CA ASP A 480 16.89 60.32 -30.91
C ASP A 480 17.51 60.63 -32.29
N PHE A 481 17.37 61.87 -32.75
CA PHE A 481 18.01 62.40 -33.96
C PHE A 481 18.40 63.85 -33.82
N TYR A 482 19.57 64.20 -34.33
CA TYR A 482 20.01 65.58 -34.45
C TYR A 482 20.54 65.89 -35.85
N ASP A 483 20.46 67.17 -36.22
CA ASP A 483 21.10 67.73 -37.41
C ASP A 483 21.65 69.12 -37.11
N ILE A 484 22.81 69.45 -37.66
CA ILE A 484 23.48 70.75 -37.50
C ILE A 484 24.01 71.14 -38.87
N PHE A 485 23.57 72.26 -39.42
CA PHE A 485 24.03 72.74 -40.73
C PHE A 485 23.91 74.25 -40.90
N GLU A 486 24.64 74.81 -41.86
CA GLU A 486 24.53 76.20 -42.27
C GLU A 486 23.43 76.35 -43.35
N VAL A 487 22.34 77.03 -43.03
CA VAL A 487 21.19 77.25 -43.95
C VAL A 487 21.55 78.27 -45.02
N SER A 488 22.24 79.32 -44.62
CA SER A 488 22.77 80.39 -45.47
C SER A 488 23.99 81.01 -44.77
N PRO A 489 24.88 81.74 -45.47
CA PRO A 489 26.13 82.23 -44.88
C PRO A 489 25.94 83.00 -43.56
N GLY A 490 26.39 82.42 -42.44
CA GLY A 490 26.27 82.96 -41.08
C GLY A 490 24.93 82.67 -40.39
N VAL A 491 24.12 81.75 -40.90
CA VAL A 491 22.87 81.27 -40.28
C VAL A 491 22.94 79.76 -40.09
N TYR A 492 23.04 79.32 -38.84
CA TYR A 492 23.18 77.90 -38.48
C TYR A 492 21.89 77.37 -37.88
N ARG A 493 21.38 76.26 -38.42
CA ARG A 493 20.21 75.57 -37.89
C ARG A 493 20.63 74.31 -37.16
N ILE A 494 20.15 74.18 -35.94
CA ILE A 494 20.30 72.99 -35.10
C ILE A 494 18.93 72.41 -34.86
N PHE A 495 18.81 71.11 -35.08
CA PHE A 495 17.61 70.34 -34.80
C PHE A 495 17.95 69.19 -33.88
N LEU A 496 17.11 68.97 -32.88
CA LEU A 496 17.13 67.80 -32.01
C LEU A 496 15.70 67.28 -31.90
N ALA A 497 15.51 66.00 -32.12
CA ALA A 497 14.24 65.31 -32.02
C ALA A 497 14.41 64.01 -31.24
N ASP A 498 13.39 63.67 -30.48
CA ASP A 498 13.30 62.46 -29.67
C ASP A 498 11.96 61.78 -29.96
N ALA A 499 12.04 60.61 -30.60
CA ALA A 499 10.89 59.81 -30.97
C ALA A 499 10.50 58.85 -29.87
N THR A 500 9.19 58.79 -29.54
CA THR A 500 8.72 57.92 -28.47
C THR A 500 9.05 56.45 -28.68
N GLY A 501 9.61 55.81 -27.65
CA GLY A 501 9.97 54.39 -27.62
C GLY A 501 11.48 54.19 -27.75
N HIS A 502 11.94 52.94 -27.77
CA HIS A 502 13.35 52.60 -27.97
C HIS A 502 13.49 51.43 -28.96
N GLY A 503 14.72 51.16 -29.41
CA GLY A 503 15.01 50.05 -30.32
C GLY A 503 14.49 50.27 -31.75
N VAL A 504 14.22 49.18 -32.48
CA VAL A 504 13.96 49.22 -33.94
C VAL A 504 12.76 50.09 -34.31
N GLN A 505 11.70 50.06 -33.52
CA GLN A 505 10.50 50.84 -33.80
C GLN A 505 10.80 52.34 -33.73
N ALA A 506 11.49 52.78 -32.67
CA ALA A 506 11.88 54.18 -32.50
C ALA A 506 12.81 54.61 -33.65
N ALA A 507 13.80 53.80 -33.98
CA ALA A 507 14.72 54.07 -35.09
C ALA A 507 14.02 54.25 -36.44
N LEU A 508 12.99 53.46 -36.75
CA LEU A 508 12.19 53.64 -37.98
C LEU A 508 11.44 54.98 -37.98
N VAL A 509 10.91 55.38 -36.83
CA VAL A 509 10.26 56.70 -36.66
C VAL A 509 11.27 57.82 -36.85
N THR A 510 12.44 57.72 -36.24
CA THR A 510 13.56 58.66 -36.39
C THR A 510 13.96 58.84 -37.87
N MET A 511 14.02 57.75 -38.64
CA MET A 511 14.30 57.82 -40.08
C MET A 511 13.19 58.55 -40.86
N ALA A 512 11.93 58.35 -40.48
CA ALA A 512 10.80 59.07 -41.07
C ALA A 512 10.85 60.57 -40.73
N ILE A 513 11.14 60.93 -39.47
CA ILE A 513 11.33 62.31 -39.02
C ILE A 513 12.44 62.97 -39.85
N LYS A 514 13.61 62.30 -39.93
CA LYS A 514 14.74 62.79 -40.72
C LYS A 514 14.36 63.03 -42.18
N ALA A 515 13.67 62.09 -42.83
CA ALA A 515 13.30 62.22 -44.24
C ALA A 515 12.38 63.42 -44.50
N GLU A 516 11.39 63.66 -43.64
CA GLU A 516 10.52 64.83 -43.78
C GLU A 516 11.25 66.14 -43.45
N TYR A 517 12.10 66.13 -42.42
CA TYR A 517 12.92 67.27 -42.02
C TYR A 517 13.92 67.68 -43.12
N GLU A 518 14.65 66.73 -43.69
CA GLU A 518 15.56 66.95 -44.82
C GLU A 518 14.86 67.64 -46.01
N GLY A 519 13.61 67.27 -46.28
CA GLY A 519 12.81 67.85 -47.35
C GLY A 519 12.31 69.29 -47.09
N ILE A 520 12.47 69.83 -45.88
CA ILE A 520 12.04 71.20 -45.52
C ILE A 520 13.18 72.08 -44.98
N LYS A 521 14.29 71.50 -44.52
CA LYS A 521 15.28 72.19 -43.68
C LYS A 521 15.90 73.44 -44.30
N PHE A 522 16.07 73.49 -45.63
CA PHE A 522 16.59 74.66 -46.36
C PHE A 522 15.51 75.68 -46.80
N GLY A 523 14.23 75.28 -46.81
CA GLY A 523 13.14 76.10 -47.35
C GLY A 523 12.29 76.82 -46.29
N ALA A 524 12.43 76.43 -45.03
CA ALA A 524 11.66 77.02 -43.93
C ALA A 524 12.26 78.36 -43.47
N LYS A 525 11.40 79.39 -43.46
CA LYS A 525 11.74 80.79 -43.16
C LYS A 525 12.33 80.99 -41.75
N ASP A 526 11.77 80.31 -40.76
CA ASP A 526 12.13 80.42 -39.34
C ASP A 526 11.82 79.10 -38.60
N PRO A 527 12.33 78.90 -37.36
CA PRO A 527 12.19 77.64 -36.63
C PRO A 527 10.75 77.19 -36.41
N GLY A 528 9.86 78.09 -36.00
CA GLY A 528 8.45 77.81 -35.74
C GLY A 528 7.72 77.37 -37.01
N PHE A 529 7.94 78.06 -38.13
CA PHE A 529 7.40 77.65 -39.42
C PHE A 529 7.96 76.29 -39.90
N CYS A 530 9.22 75.99 -39.57
CA CYS A 530 9.81 74.68 -39.87
C CYS A 530 9.10 73.55 -39.10
N LEU A 531 8.82 73.75 -37.81
CA LEU A 531 8.06 72.80 -36.99
C LEU A 531 6.61 72.66 -37.48
N ASP A 532 5.94 73.76 -37.89
CA ASP A 532 4.59 73.73 -38.47
C ASP A 532 4.56 72.85 -39.74
N LEU A 533 5.54 73.05 -40.63
CA LEU A 533 5.67 72.24 -41.85
C LEU A 533 5.99 70.78 -41.54
N LEU A 534 6.84 70.53 -40.54
CA LEU A 534 7.21 69.18 -40.13
C LEU A 534 6.00 68.44 -39.56
N ASP A 535 5.25 69.07 -38.65
CA ASP A 535 4.06 68.51 -38.02
C ASP A 535 2.95 68.22 -39.04
N ASP A 536 2.68 69.15 -39.95
CA ASP A 536 1.68 68.96 -41.01
C ASP A 536 2.10 67.87 -42.02
N LYS A 537 3.37 67.80 -42.42
CA LYS A 537 3.86 66.71 -43.28
C LYS A 537 3.81 65.36 -42.57
N PHE A 538 4.23 65.32 -41.31
CA PHE A 538 4.28 64.10 -40.52
C PHE A 538 2.87 63.57 -40.22
N GLN A 539 1.93 64.42 -39.81
CA GLN A 539 0.53 64.03 -39.60
C GLN A 539 -0.14 63.54 -40.88
N ARG A 540 0.09 64.20 -42.03
CA ARG A 540 -0.51 63.76 -43.31
C ARG A 540 -0.05 62.37 -43.73
N LYS A 541 1.21 62.02 -43.48
CA LYS A 541 1.80 60.74 -43.90
C LYS A 541 1.70 59.63 -42.84
N PHE A 542 1.76 59.97 -41.55
CA PHE A 542 1.96 59.00 -40.47
C PHE A 542 0.87 59.04 -39.38
N SER A 543 -0.20 59.83 -39.53
CA SER A 543 -1.29 59.91 -38.53
C SER A 543 -1.96 58.57 -38.19
N SER A 544 -1.94 57.58 -39.08
CA SER A 544 -2.48 56.24 -38.82
C SER A 544 -1.63 55.42 -37.84
N LEU A 545 -0.37 55.81 -37.60
CA LEU A 545 0.56 55.09 -36.74
C LEU A 545 0.50 55.56 -35.28
N GLY A 546 -0.21 56.66 -34.99
CA GLY A 546 -0.31 57.22 -33.64
C GLY A 546 1.03 57.69 -33.04
N THR A 547 2.04 57.86 -33.89
CA THR A 547 3.40 58.24 -33.50
C THR A 547 3.49 59.71 -33.14
N ILE A 548 4.16 60.02 -32.03
CA ILE A 548 4.46 61.38 -31.59
C ILE A 548 5.96 61.49 -31.30
N PHE A 549 6.50 62.69 -31.37
CA PHE A 549 7.91 62.94 -31.03
C PHE A 549 8.11 64.37 -30.56
N SER A 550 9.03 64.56 -29.63
CA SER A 550 9.41 65.87 -29.14
C SER A 550 10.55 66.42 -29.99
N SER A 551 10.62 67.74 -30.20
CA SER A 551 11.76 68.33 -30.93
C SER A 551 11.99 69.81 -30.64
N ILE A 552 13.20 70.28 -30.90
CA ILE A 552 13.58 71.70 -30.85
C ILE A 552 14.38 72.07 -32.11
N ILE A 553 14.06 73.23 -32.69
CA ILE A 553 14.84 73.85 -33.77
C ILE A 553 15.37 75.19 -33.27
N VAL A 554 16.66 75.43 -33.51
CA VAL A 554 17.34 76.68 -33.19
C VAL A 554 18.07 77.22 -34.43
N ASP A 555 17.82 78.47 -34.78
CA ASP A 555 18.55 79.22 -35.79
C ASP A 555 19.45 80.26 -35.14
N ILE A 556 20.74 80.20 -35.41
CA ILE A 556 21.75 81.15 -34.93
C ILE A 556 22.14 82.07 -36.08
N TYR A 557 21.80 83.35 -35.97
CA TYR A 557 22.15 84.42 -36.91
C TYR A 557 23.44 85.10 -36.44
N ALA A 558 24.59 84.54 -36.81
CA ALA A 558 25.90 84.94 -36.29
C ALA A 558 26.27 86.41 -36.59
N ARG A 559 25.77 86.98 -37.70
CA ARG A 559 26.00 88.38 -38.07
C ARG A 559 25.14 89.38 -37.30
N GLU A 560 23.99 88.93 -36.83
CA GLU A 560 23.01 89.75 -36.10
C GLU A 560 23.16 89.58 -34.57
N ASN A 561 24.05 88.70 -34.12
CA ASN A 561 24.20 88.28 -32.72
C ASN A 561 22.87 87.84 -32.10
N ARG A 562 22.10 87.08 -32.88
CA ARG A 562 20.73 86.73 -32.55
C ARG A 562 20.51 85.24 -32.68
N LEU A 563 19.69 84.70 -31.79
CA LEU A 563 19.22 83.32 -31.81
C LEU A 563 17.69 83.32 -31.82
N VAL A 564 17.12 82.52 -32.71
CA VAL A 564 15.67 82.26 -32.77
C VAL A 564 15.45 80.78 -32.55
N TYR A 565 14.51 80.39 -31.70
CA TYR A 565 14.18 78.98 -31.50
C TYR A 565 12.68 78.74 -31.40
N ALA A 566 12.29 77.50 -31.68
CA ALA A 566 10.97 76.97 -31.41
C ALA A 566 11.08 75.52 -30.91
N SER A 567 10.25 75.14 -29.96
CA SER A 567 10.26 73.80 -29.34
C SER A 567 8.87 73.18 -29.35
N ALA A 568 8.78 72.00 -29.95
CA ALA A 568 7.59 71.16 -30.02
C ALA A 568 7.57 70.13 -28.89
N GLY A 569 7.20 70.58 -27.70
CA GLY A 569 7.05 69.74 -26.51
C GLY A 569 8.33 69.06 -25.99
N HIS A 570 9.50 69.47 -26.47
CA HIS A 570 10.81 69.00 -26.02
C HIS A 570 11.16 69.57 -24.63
N PRO A 571 12.02 68.92 -23.83
CA PRO A 571 12.47 69.44 -22.54
C PRO A 571 13.06 70.86 -22.64
N ASP A 572 13.04 71.60 -21.52
CA ASP A 572 13.61 72.95 -21.46
C ASP A 572 15.12 72.89 -21.67
N GLN A 573 15.64 73.60 -22.68
CA GLN A 573 17.06 73.60 -23.02
C GLN A 573 17.80 74.73 -22.30
N ILE A 574 19.13 74.73 -22.34
CA ILE A 574 19.95 75.64 -21.54
C ILE A 574 20.71 76.63 -22.43
N LEU A 575 20.59 77.92 -22.13
CA LEU A 575 21.42 78.99 -22.69
C LEU A 575 22.20 79.67 -21.57
N VAL A 576 23.50 79.83 -21.74
CA VAL A 576 24.38 80.61 -20.86
C VAL A 576 24.70 81.91 -21.58
N HIS A 577 24.06 82.99 -21.13
CA HIS A 577 24.21 84.33 -21.70
C HIS A 577 24.79 85.28 -20.66
N SER A 578 25.90 85.96 -20.95
CA SER A 578 26.57 86.88 -20.01
C SER A 578 26.76 86.26 -18.61
N SER A 579 27.24 85.01 -18.56
CA SER A 579 27.43 84.21 -17.32
C SER A 579 26.16 83.88 -16.52
N HIS A 580 24.96 84.10 -17.09
CA HIS A 580 23.68 83.73 -16.48
C HIS A 580 23.03 82.56 -17.23
N LEU A 581 22.53 81.58 -16.49
CA LEU A 581 21.82 80.42 -17.03
C LEU A 581 20.34 80.77 -17.27
N MET A 582 19.90 80.66 -18.52
CA MET A 582 18.54 80.89 -18.99
C MET A 582 17.93 79.59 -19.57
N ASN A 583 16.60 79.45 -19.47
CA ASN A 583 15.88 78.32 -20.05
C ASN A 583 15.31 78.69 -21.41
N LEU A 584 15.58 77.86 -22.40
CA LEU A 584 14.85 77.85 -23.66
C LEU A 584 13.59 77.01 -23.46
N ARG A 585 12.48 77.66 -23.12
CA ARG A 585 11.23 76.99 -22.74
C ARG A 585 10.48 76.47 -23.97
N ARG A 586 9.73 75.39 -23.79
CA ARG A 586 8.80 74.89 -24.84
C ARG A 586 7.88 75.98 -25.38
N THR A 587 7.71 76.03 -26.72
CA THR A 587 6.92 77.06 -27.42
C THR A 587 5.68 76.51 -28.12
N GLY A 588 5.53 75.18 -28.19
CA GLY A 588 4.37 74.49 -28.74
C GLY A 588 4.19 73.07 -28.20
N ALA A 589 3.20 72.36 -28.75
CA ALA A 589 2.86 70.98 -28.35
C ALA A 589 3.82 69.94 -28.96
N ILE A 590 3.75 68.68 -28.53
CA ILE A 590 4.52 67.59 -29.16
C ILE A 590 4.00 67.36 -30.59
N ILE A 591 4.92 67.10 -31.55
CA ILE A 591 4.56 66.82 -32.95
C ILE A 591 3.73 65.54 -33.05
N GLY A 592 2.72 65.53 -33.92
CA GLY A 592 1.82 64.40 -34.14
C GLY A 592 0.55 64.42 -33.30
N LEU A 593 0.44 65.31 -32.31
CA LEU A 593 -0.81 65.55 -31.58
C LEU A 593 -1.74 66.48 -32.40
N LYS A 594 -3.05 66.20 -32.42
CA LYS A 594 -4.05 67.07 -33.06
C LYS A 594 -4.15 68.41 -32.31
N ASN A 595 -3.30 69.36 -32.67
CA ASN A 595 -3.32 70.73 -32.18
C ASN A 595 -3.47 71.72 -33.36
N LYS A 596 -4.24 72.80 -33.17
CA LYS A 596 -4.49 73.82 -34.21
C LYS A 596 -3.68 75.11 -34.00
N LYS A 597 -2.72 75.12 -33.07
CA LYS A 597 -1.86 76.27 -32.79
C LYS A 597 -0.50 76.08 -33.47
N SER A 598 -0.03 77.13 -34.14
CA SER A 598 1.32 77.20 -34.71
C SER A 598 2.38 77.24 -33.61
N TYR A 599 3.59 76.77 -33.93
CA TYR A 599 4.77 76.86 -33.05
C TYR A 599 5.28 78.30 -32.98
N GLU A 600 5.36 78.87 -31.77
CA GLU A 600 5.83 80.25 -31.58
C GLU A 600 7.36 80.34 -31.63
N ASN A 601 7.88 81.37 -32.30
CA ASN A 601 9.30 81.71 -32.28
C ASN A 601 9.63 82.55 -31.05
N GLN A 602 10.71 82.21 -30.38
CA GLN A 602 11.31 83.01 -29.32
C GLN A 602 12.66 83.52 -29.79
N GLU A 603 12.92 84.80 -29.56
CA GLU A 603 14.10 85.52 -30.05
C GLU A 603 14.92 86.01 -28.85
N LEU A 604 16.21 85.71 -28.86
CA LEU A 604 17.16 86.03 -27.80
C LEU A 604 18.47 86.54 -28.41
N ASP A 605 19.21 87.35 -27.64
CA ASP A 605 20.58 87.72 -28.00
C ASP A 605 21.52 86.52 -27.84
N PHE A 606 22.45 86.35 -28.78
CA PHE A 606 23.48 85.31 -28.74
C PHE A 606 24.82 85.91 -29.18
N LEU A 607 25.57 86.39 -28.19
CA LEU A 607 26.80 87.14 -28.33
C LEU A 607 28.02 86.19 -28.28
N ASN A 608 29.18 86.67 -28.74
CA ASN A 608 30.41 85.90 -28.64
C ASN A 608 30.73 85.55 -27.18
N GLY A 609 31.05 84.28 -26.94
CA GLY A 609 31.24 83.69 -25.61
C GLY A 609 29.98 83.03 -25.02
N ASP A 610 28.79 83.28 -25.58
CA ASP A 610 27.57 82.60 -25.12
C ASP A 610 27.58 81.12 -25.51
N ARG A 611 26.99 80.29 -24.63
CA ARG A 611 26.97 78.83 -24.79
C ARG A 611 25.55 78.28 -24.72
N MET A 612 25.23 77.31 -25.56
CA MET A 612 23.91 76.66 -25.60
C MET A 612 24.07 75.14 -25.50
N PHE A 613 23.20 74.50 -24.73
CA PHE A 613 23.16 73.05 -24.56
C PHE A 613 21.77 72.55 -24.92
N LEU A 614 21.70 71.68 -25.94
CA LEU A 614 20.49 70.98 -26.37
C LEU A 614 20.61 69.49 -26.01
N PHE A 615 19.60 68.91 -25.38
CA PHE A 615 19.62 67.55 -24.89
C PHE A 615 18.23 66.89 -24.86
N SER A 616 18.21 65.57 -25.05
CA SER A 616 17.02 64.73 -24.81
C SER A 616 16.83 64.46 -23.32
N ASP A 617 15.64 63.99 -22.96
CA ASP A 617 15.31 63.60 -21.58
C ASP A 617 16.18 62.44 -21.07
N GLY A 618 16.64 61.57 -21.96
CA GLY A 618 17.60 60.52 -21.63
C GLY A 618 18.93 61.01 -21.05
N VAL A 619 19.28 62.30 -21.13
CA VAL A 619 20.44 62.82 -20.38
C VAL A 619 20.15 62.89 -18.87
N PHE A 620 18.94 63.24 -18.45
CA PHE A 620 18.62 63.52 -17.03
C PHE A 620 17.62 62.58 -16.37
N GLU A 621 16.83 61.82 -17.15
CA GLU A 621 15.91 60.79 -16.67
C GLU A 621 16.60 59.42 -16.48
N GLN A 622 17.86 59.43 -16.06
CA GLN A 622 18.63 58.20 -15.80
C GLN A 622 18.60 57.82 -14.32
N PHE A 623 18.16 56.60 -14.02
CA PHE A 623 17.97 56.12 -12.65
C PHE A 623 19.12 55.21 -12.20
N ASN A 624 19.66 55.46 -11.01
CA ASN A 624 20.68 54.59 -10.41
C ASN A 624 20.07 53.27 -9.84
N SER A 625 20.90 52.39 -9.27
CA SER A 625 20.46 51.12 -8.67
C SER A 625 19.48 51.26 -7.50
N LYS A 626 19.41 52.45 -6.88
CA LYS A 626 18.45 52.79 -5.83
C LYS A 626 17.16 53.43 -6.38
N ARG A 627 17.01 53.50 -7.70
CA ARG A 627 15.91 54.18 -8.43
C ARG A 627 15.84 55.68 -8.16
N GLU A 628 16.97 56.32 -7.88
CA GLU A 628 17.06 57.77 -7.80
C GLU A 628 17.42 58.31 -9.19
N ALA A 629 16.65 59.30 -9.69
CA ALA A 629 16.95 59.98 -10.96
C ALA A 629 18.21 60.85 -10.82
N TRP A 630 19.03 60.93 -11.89
CA TRP A 630 20.15 61.87 -11.94
C TRP A 630 19.64 63.31 -11.86
N GLY A 631 18.58 63.59 -12.61
CA GLY A 631 17.75 64.79 -12.44
C GLY A 631 18.30 66.02 -13.16
N GLU A 632 17.38 66.79 -13.74
CA GLU A 632 17.68 67.97 -14.55
C GLU A 632 18.48 69.04 -13.77
N SER A 633 18.20 69.20 -12.48
CA SER A 633 18.94 70.14 -11.62
C SER A 633 20.44 69.84 -11.54
N ARG A 634 20.84 68.56 -11.60
CA ARG A 634 22.26 68.19 -11.57
C ARG A 634 22.95 68.48 -12.90
N LEU A 635 22.28 68.22 -14.02
CA LEU A 635 22.76 68.61 -15.34
C LEU A 635 23.02 70.13 -15.39
N ARG A 636 22.07 70.92 -14.91
CA ARG A 636 22.16 72.39 -14.86
C ARG A 636 23.33 72.86 -13.99
N ASN A 637 23.45 72.33 -12.77
CA ASN A 637 24.55 72.67 -11.87
C ASN A 637 25.90 72.29 -12.51
N ARG A 638 25.95 71.12 -13.15
CA ARG A 638 27.19 70.64 -13.77
C ARG A 638 27.61 71.49 -14.96
N ILE A 639 26.68 71.88 -15.82
CA ILE A 639 26.94 72.82 -16.92
C ILE A 639 27.46 74.16 -16.38
N SER A 640 26.89 74.64 -15.27
CA SER A 640 27.36 75.87 -14.61
C SER A 640 28.77 75.75 -14.04
N GLU A 641 29.17 74.58 -13.52
CA GLU A 641 30.53 74.33 -13.02
C GLU A 641 31.57 74.25 -14.15
N LEU A 642 31.14 73.82 -15.34
CA LEU A 642 31.99 73.64 -16.53
C LEU A 642 32.05 74.88 -17.43
N SER A 643 31.65 76.06 -16.92
CA SER A 643 31.56 77.29 -17.71
C SER A 643 32.90 77.77 -18.29
N GLU A 644 34.03 77.41 -17.66
CA GLU A 644 35.39 77.78 -18.09
C GLU A 644 36.07 76.70 -18.95
N GLU A 645 35.50 75.51 -19.03
CA GLU A 645 36.06 74.41 -19.84
C GLU A 645 35.82 74.64 -21.33
N PRO A 646 36.66 74.09 -22.24
CA PRO A 646 36.38 74.11 -23.67
C PRO A 646 35.05 73.41 -23.98
N ILE A 647 34.19 74.06 -24.79
CA ILE A 647 32.84 73.54 -25.13
C ILE A 647 32.88 72.12 -25.69
N GLU A 648 33.97 71.78 -26.38
CA GLU A 648 34.17 70.48 -27.02
C GLU A 648 34.29 69.33 -26.01
N ASN A 649 34.75 69.62 -24.78
CA ASN A 649 34.96 68.62 -23.74
C ASN A 649 33.71 68.41 -22.87
N ILE A 650 32.79 69.37 -22.84
CA ILE A 650 31.68 69.38 -21.87
C ILE A 650 30.77 68.15 -22.04
N PRO A 651 30.35 67.73 -23.25
CA PRO A 651 29.52 66.54 -23.39
C PRO A 651 30.16 65.27 -22.82
N ASP A 652 31.45 65.04 -23.08
CA ASP A 652 32.17 63.88 -22.56
C ASP A 652 32.32 63.91 -21.03
N MET A 653 32.51 65.09 -20.44
CA MET A 653 32.56 65.25 -18.98
C MET A 653 31.20 64.95 -18.33
N VAL A 654 30.10 65.44 -18.92
CA VAL A 654 28.74 65.13 -18.46
C VAL A 654 28.47 63.63 -18.55
N MET A 655 28.87 62.97 -19.64
CA MET A 655 28.71 61.51 -19.76
C MET A 655 29.49 60.73 -18.72
N LYS A 656 30.71 61.16 -18.39
CA LYS A 656 31.52 60.50 -17.37
C LYS A 656 30.85 60.56 -16.00
N ASP A 657 30.23 61.70 -15.67
CA ASP A 657 29.49 61.85 -14.41
C ASP A 657 28.22 61.00 -14.39
N LEU A 658 27.56 60.85 -15.55
CA LEU A 658 26.42 59.98 -15.73
C LEU A 658 26.78 58.50 -15.60
N ASP A 659 27.90 58.07 -16.18
CA ASP A 659 28.44 56.70 -16.04
C ASP A 659 28.74 56.38 -14.56
N LEU A 660 29.36 57.32 -13.84
CA LEU A 660 29.60 57.20 -12.40
C LEU A 660 28.30 57.10 -11.59
N TRP A 661 27.24 57.80 -12.01
CA TRP A 661 25.92 57.74 -11.38
C TRP A 661 25.20 56.41 -11.63
N LEU A 662 25.27 55.89 -12.85
CA LEU A 662 24.66 54.62 -13.25
C LEU A 662 25.37 53.40 -12.64
N GLY A 663 26.69 53.49 -12.45
CA GLY A 663 27.53 52.44 -11.89
C GLY A 663 27.62 51.21 -12.79
N TYR A 664 26.91 50.13 -12.43
CA TYR A 664 26.81 48.91 -13.24
C TYR A 664 25.53 48.83 -14.09
N SER A 665 24.66 49.84 -14.00
CA SER A 665 23.39 49.89 -14.74
C SER A 665 23.64 50.38 -16.16
N GLN A 666 22.90 49.86 -17.13
CA GLN A 666 22.91 50.40 -18.50
C GLN A 666 21.97 51.62 -18.61
N PRO A 667 22.21 52.53 -19.57
CA PRO A 667 21.27 53.61 -19.90
C PRO A 667 19.85 53.08 -20.12
N GLN A 668 18.85 53.80 -19.62
CA GLN A 668 17.44 53.40 -19.70
C GLN A 668 16.70 54.03 -20.87
N ASP A 669 17.34 54.99 -21.54
CA ASP A 669 16.83 55.70 -22.70
C ASP A 669 17.97 56.17 -23.61
N ASP A 670 17.63 56.63 -24.81
CA ASP A 670 18.58 57.21 -25.75
C ASP A 670 19.10 58.56 -25.23
N ILE A 671 20.41 58.80 -25.36
CA ILE A 671 21.07 59.97 -24.81
C ILE A 671 21.61 60.85 -25.92
N SER A 672 21.12 62.08 -26.00
CA SER A 672 21.63 63.11 -26.91
C SER A 672 21.99 64.37 -26.16
N LEU A 673 23.21 64.88 -26.38
CA LEU A 673 23.70 66.15 -25.82
C LEU A 673 24.53 66.89 -26.85
N ILE A 674 24.09 68.09 -27.22
CA ILE A 674 24.73 69.01 -28.16
C ILE A 674 25.15 70.24 -27.37
N ALA A 675 26.45 70.56 -27.35
CA ALA A 675 27.00 71.76 -26.73
C ALA A 675 27.53 72.70 -27.82
N ILE A 676 27.16 73.99 -27.77
CA ILE A 676 27.49 75.00 -28.80
C ILE A 676 28.02 76.26 -28.10
N GLU A 677 29.05 76.89 -28.65
CA GLU A 677 29.65 78.15 -28.19
C GLU A 677 29.85 79.12 -29.37
N ARG A 678 29.48 80.39 -29.16
CA ARG A 678 29.67 81.46 -30.15
C ARG A 678 31.10 82.02 -30.08
N VAL A 679 31.80 82.11 -31.22
CA VAL A 679 33.21 82.60 -31.32
C VAL A 679 33.35 83.99 -31.91
#